data_AF-A0A1I1HEG9-F1
#
_entry.id   AF-A0A1I1HEG9-F1
#
_cell.length_a   1.000
_cell.length_b   1.000
_cell.length_c   1.000
_cell.angle_alpha   90.00
_cell.angle_beta   90.00
_cell.angle_gamma   90.00
#
_symmetry.space_group_name_H-M   'P 1'
#
loop_
_entity.id
_entity.type
_entity.pdbx_description
1 polymer ?
#
loop_
_entity_poly.entity_id
_entity_poly.type
_entity_poly.pdbx_seq_one_letter_code
_entity_poly.pdbx_strand_id
1 'polypeptide(L)'
;MQTIAAIDVLGDVRKILNATGLHKTYGSVAEMLASSDTVREGEIVGVPALGHWYVGAKPGAGNPHLTMASGSGLHVMPRSKGVWHAGAWGLDPTGQVPCHSEVDAAIQVALQSSDTPVVLMPSGTFLFRNKAGAALTRDQRFTLKGTGATTIYMAAGGFSIQGEEFLTTTLAEAVGEEDRYALLTDVTGIEVGDTFVVAADVSLETGWNYDKLDIRRVIKIEGNKLWVHKPFRWPHDPAETGHRVNVFSPAEGNISGIHFLSDGNSYGAPKVVLSRLTGGTLSDGSYTGKTVGWTGGIFMDGPHLVNCVGVHLSWDITNGRYCPHVSASYGCRYHDATVKGIRHFDTNSWSEDNVFENIIGLQTQGVVQSHPNTGNIFRNITDSLMDDILAGYDLRGLGETIEHCRSVSVARQGKSNTCAPLIKSEWLPQCTKYIRRVSDYYAPRLTMRHGKDGWNIYENVRSHDIKGQWNEAAHTRIFIDPSCVSRTTDAAAAPDKDANEQRGPVIVPFVKHYRSNADPVAIDAISEASPAVVTAAGHGLTDGDVVWIYDGSGEHYQMQTHARVANASADTFEVMSLDGTPFDYTAPVAPYSSGGKVTRQEEVDCINAGAHPATGHLGKMHFLTKLAEGLTGSSSYTREFTYRAYHQDNIDQQGRNAIFTFRAGSGANLSERRFHVGYDQVNPSSAILTEIGDFDSDNGALDITDVSATRHLQSEVTAEGTSFWPGDFGARYFIAFSVTVTAAEAVDWLEVEVEDWRNSPLRDDVIAFR
;
A
#
# COMPACT_ATOMS: atom_id res chain seq x y z
N MET A 1 42.33 -28.17 4.85
CA MET A 1 41.18 -27.27 5.10
C MET A 1 40.05 -27.95 5.87
N GLN A 2 39.62 -29.18 5.52
CA GLN A 2 38.54 -29.89 6.24
C GLN A 2 38.76 -30.03 7.77
N THR A 3 40.01 -30.06 8.25
CA THR A 3 40.33 -30.14 9.69
C THR A 3 40.16 -28.82 10.46
N ILE A 4 40.09 -27.66 9.80
CA ILE A 4 39.96 -26.34 10.45
C ILE A 4 38.47 -26.00 10.72
N ALA A 5 37.55 -26.56 9.95
CA ALA A 5 36.11 -26.26 10.04
C ALA A 5 35.41 -26.79 11.31
N ALA A 6 36.07 -27.67 12.08
CA ALA A 6 35.50 -28.31 13.28
C ALA A 6 35.94 -27.70 14.62
N ILE A 7 36.76 -26.65 14.61
CA ILE A 7 37.35 -26.06 15.82
C ILE A 7 36.41 -24.99 16.38
N ASP A 8 36.09 -25.07 17.69
CA ASP A 8 35.48 -23.94 18.41
C ASP A 8 36.56 -22.87 18.59
N VAL A 9 36.72 -22.04 17.54
CA VAL A 9 37.93 -21.26 17.29
C VAL A 9 38.36 -20.44 18.50
N LEU A 10 37.45 -19.80 19.24
CA LEU A 10 37.86 -18.96 20.37
C LEU A 10 38.27 -19.77 21.60
N GLY A 11 37.58 -20.89 21.88
CA GLY A 11 37.92 -21.79 22.98
C GLY A 11 39.25 -22.51 22.73
N ASP A 12 39.47 -22.95 21.50
CA ASP A 12 40.64 -23.73 21.12
C ASP A 12 41.84 -22.86 20.74
N VAL A 13 41.66 -21.66 20.18
CA VAL A 13 42.77 -20.70 19.98
C VAL A 13 43.33 -20.29 21.34
N ARG A 14 42.51 -20.02 22.36
CA ARG A 14 43.03 -19.74 23.72
C ARG A 14 43.79 -20.94 24.30
N LYS A 15 43.30 -22.17 24.12
CA LYS A 15 44.01 -23.37 24.56
C LYS A 15 45.33 -23.56 23.79
N ILE A 16 45.34 -23.35 22.48
CA ILE A 16 46.53 -23.45 21.63
C ILE A 16 47.54 -22.36 22.00
N LEU A 17 47.13 -21.10 22.11
CA LEU A 17 47.97 -19.99 22.55
C LEU A 17 48.61 -20.26 23.92
N ASN A 18 47.83 -20.79 24.86
CA ASN A 18 48.32 -21.17 26.18
C ASN A 18 49.24 -22.40 26.17
N ALA A 19 49.10 -23.30 25.18
CA ALA A 19 49.85 -24.55 25.11
C ALA A 19 51.15 -24.44 24.29
N THR A 20 51.20 -23.62 23.24
CA THR A 20 52.32 -23.61 22.28
C THR A 20 53.32 -22.48 22.53
N GLY A 21 52.92 -21.36 23.15
CA GLY A 21 53.78 -20.19 23.34
C GLY A 21 54.25 -19.51 22.04
N LEU A 22 53.83 -20.00 20.88
CA LEU A 22 54.21 -19.54 19.55
C LEU A 22 53.09 -18.67 18.97
N HIS A 23 53.16 -17.37 19.22
CA HIS A 23 52.30 -16.42 18.53
C HIS A 23 53.02 -15.11 18.24
N LYS A 24 52.74 -14.56 17.05
CA LYS A 24 53.09 -13.19 16.69
C LYS A 24 51.83 -12.34 16.77
N THR A 25 51.97 -11.13 17.31
CA THR A 25 50.89 -10.16 17.38
C THR A 25 51.27 -8.90 16.65
N TYR A 26 50.33 -8.34 15.91
CA TYR A 26 50.48 -7.07 15.22
C TYR A 26 49.38 -6.10 15.67
N GLY A 27 49.64 -4.80 15.58
CA GLY A 27 48.65 -3.76 15.89
C GLY A 27 47.57 -3.63 14.82
N SER A 28 47.87 -4.00 13.58
CA SER A 28 46.91 -4.00 12.46
C SER A 28 47.19 -5.10 11.44
N VAL A 29 46.21 -5.37 10.56
CA VAL A 29 46.40 -6.30 9.43
C VAL A 29 47.43 -5.74 8.43
N ALA A 30 47.45 -4.43 8.19
CA ALA A 30 48.42 -3.78 7.31
C ALA A 30 49.86 -3.94 7.83
N GLU A 31 50.07 -3.75 9.15
CA GLU A 31 51.35 -3.99 9.80
C GLU A 31 51.79 -5.46 9.69
N MET A 32 50.86 -6.39 9.93
CA MET A 32 51.12 -7.83 9.75
C MET A 32 51.56 -8.13 8.32
N LEU A 33 50.82 -7.66 7.31
CA LEU A 33 51.12 -7.93 5.90
C LEU A 33 52.45 -7.28 5.47
N ALA A 34 52.81 -6.13 6.03
CA ALA A 34 54.07 -5.45 5.76
C ALA A 34 55.28 -6.04 6.51
N SER A 35 55.06 -6.91 7.51
CA SER A 35 56.14 -7.47 8.32
C SER A 35 57.02 -8.44 7.51
N SER A 36 58.34 -8.35 7.73
CA SER A 36 59.34 -9.29 7.23
C SER A 36 59.50 -10.54 8.11
N ASP A 37 58.68 -10.64 9.16
CA ASP A 37 58.57 -11.82 9.99
C ASP A 37 58.24 -13.08 9.19
N THR A 38 59.01 -14.14 9.40
CA THR A 38 58.65 -15.48 8.91
C THR A 38 57.60 -16.11 9.83
N VAL A 39 56.60 -16.78 9.25
CA VAL A 39 55.56 -17.52 9.99
C VAL A 39 55.62 -18.98 9.57
N ARG A 40 55.77 -19.88 10.53
CA ARG A 40 55.86 -21.33 10.27
C ARG A 40 54.49 -21.94 10.02
N GLU A 41 54.45 -23.08 9.33
CA GLU A 41 53.23 -23.88 9.21
C GLU A 41 52.63 -24.17 10.59
N GLY A 42 51.34 -23.85 10.78
CA GLY A 42 50.64 -24.06 12.05
C GLY A 42 50.88 -22.99 13.13
N GLU A 43 51.79 -22.03 12.91
CA GLU A 43 52.00 -20.91 13.84
C GLU A 43 50.80 -19.97 13.83
N ILE A 44 50.33 -19.55 15.01
CA ILE A 44 49.18 -18.66 15.13
C ILE A 44 49.66 -17.21 15.08
N VAL A 45 49.05 -16.42 14.21
CA VAL A 45 49.27 -14.97 14.12
C VAL A 45 47.99 -14.26 14.53
N GLY A 46 48.11 -13.22 15.33
CA GLY A 46 46.97 -12.46 15.84
C GLY A 46 47.06 -10.97 15.51
N VAL A 47 45.91 -10.36 15.29
CA VAL A 47 45.71 -8.91 15.36
C VAL A 47 44.66 -8.67 16.45
N PRO A 48 45.04 -8.75 17.75
CA PRO A 48 44.08 -8.90 18.84
C PRO A 48 43.12 -7.72 18.98
N ALA A 49 43.59 -6.50 18.68
CA ALA A 49 42.79 -5.28 18.71
C ALA A 49 41.56 -5.35 17.77
N LEU A 50 41.64 -6.14 16.70
CA LEU A 50 40.56 -6.37 15.74
C LEU A 50 39.89 -7.74 15.92
N GLY A 51 40.41 -8.57 16.82
CA GLY A 51 39.94 -9.94 17.03
C GLY A 51 40.18 -10.87 15.84
N HIS A 52 41.20 -10.60 15.02
CA HIS A 52 41.54 -11.43 13.85
C HIS A 52 42.67 -12.40 14.19
N TRP A 53 42.54 -13.62 13.68
CA TRP A 53 43.50 -14.70 13.89
C TRP A 53 43.77 -15.42 12.58
N TYR A 54 45.00 -15.89 12.43
CA TYR A 54 45.51 -16.55 11.25
C TYR A 54 46.35 -17.75 11.66
N VAL A 55 46.44 -18.73 10.78
CA VAL A 55 47.39 -19.84 10.90
C VAL A 55 48.36 -19.82 9.73
N GLY A 56 49.65 -19.97 10.03
CA GLY A 56 50.69 -20.07 9.02
C GLY A 56 50.43 -21.24 8.07
N ALA A 57 50.41 -20.94 6.78
CA ALA A 57 50.25 -21.94 5.74
C ALA A 57 51.54 -22.75 5.55
N LYS A 58 51.40 -23.97 5.04
CA LYS A 58 52.54 -24.78 4.62
C LYS A 58 53.37 -24.01 3.57
N PRO A 59 54.72 -23.99 3.66
CA PRO A 59 55.55 -23.41 2.61
C PRO A 59 55.22 -24.00 1.23
N GLY A 60 54.93 -23.14 0.26
CA GLY A 60 54.51 -23.57 -1.08
C GLY A 60 53.08 -24.10 -1.17
N ALA A 61 52.23 -23.89 -0.14
CA ALA A 61 50.79 -24.11 -0.27
C ALA A 61 50.28 -23.32 -1.49
N GLY A 62 49.53 -24.00 -2.37
CA GLY A 62 49.09 -23.38 -3.62
C GLY A 62 48.20 -22.15 -3.44
N ASN A 63 47.48 -22.03 -2.31
CA ASN A 63 46.44 -21.02 -2.10
C ASN A 63 46.37 -20.53 -0.63
N PRO A 64 47.38 -19.82 -0.09
CA PRO A 64 47.18 -19.09 1.17
C PRO A 64 46.14 -17.97 0.96
N HIS A 65 45.39 -17.62 2.00
CA HIS A 65 44.40 -16.52 1.90
C HIS A 65 45.09 -15.16 1.81
N LEU A 66 46.24 -15.02 2.48
CA LEU A 66 47.07 -13.82 2.49
C LEU A 66 48.55 -14.20 2.41
N THR A 67 49.39 -13.30 1.91
CA THR A 67 50.84 -13.47 1.90
C THR A 67 51.50 -12.24 2.53
N MET A 68 52.36 -12.45 3.51
CA MET A 68 53.15 -11.39 4.14
C MET A 68 54.32 -10.96 3.25
N ALA A 69 54.92 -9.79 3.51
CA ALA A 69 56.12 -9.32 2.81
C ALA A 69 57.32 -10.28 2.91
N SER A 70 57.37 -11.12 3.95
CA SER A 70 58.36 -12.21 4.09
C SER A 70 58.16 -13.39 3.12
N GLY A 71 57.04 -13.42 2.38
CA GLY A 71 56.62 -14.57 1.57
C GLY A 71 55.87 -15.65 2.36
N SER A 72 55.64 -15.46 3.66
CA SER A 72 54.86 -16.40 4.47
C SER A 72 53.38 -16.36 4.10
N GLY A 73 52.79 -17.51 3.77
CA GLY A 73 51.36 -17.63 3.53
C GLY A 73 50.57 -17.76 4.83
N LEU A 74 49.37 -17.19 4.88
CA LEU A 74 48.46 -17.24 6.03
C LEU A 74 47.07 -17.72 5.60
N HIS A 75 46.44 -18.56 6.42
CA HIS A 75 45.01 -18.85 6.34
C HIS A 75 44.27 -18.07 7.43
N VAL A 76 43.29 -17.28 7.02
CA VAL A 76 42.36 -16.62 7.96
C VAL A 76 41.60 -17.68 8.75
N MET A 77 41.42 -17.43 10.05
CA MET A 77 40.56 -18.26 10.92
C MET A 77 39.18 -17.62 11.07
N PRO A 78 38.10 -18.41 11.08
CA PRO A 78 36.77 -17.86 11.30
C PRO A 78 36.59 -17.37 12.75
N ARG A 79 35.70 -16.41 12.97
CA ARG A 79 35.37 -15.90 14.32
C ARG A 79 34.62 -16.93 15.16
N SER A 80 33.77 -17.70 14.49
CA SER A 80 32.99 -18.83 15.00
C SER A 80 32.62 -19.73 13.82
N LYS A 81 32.04 -20.90 14.06
CA LYS A 81 31.63 -21.83 13.00
C LYS A 81 30.81 -21.11 11.90
N GLY A 82 31.36 -21.08 10.68
CA GLY A 82 30.73 -20.44 9.52
C GLY A 82 30.72 -18.91 9.50
N VAL A 83 31.31 -18.22 10.48
CA VAL A 83 31.30 -16.74 10.56
C VAL A 83 32.70 -16.20 10.30
N TRP A 84 32.82 -15.38 9.26
CA TRP A 84 34.07 -14.83 8.76
C TRP A 84 34.04 -13.32 8.84
N HIS A 85 35.15 -12.69 9.19
CA HIS A 85 35.24 -11.24 9.24
C HIS A 85 36.08 -10.74 8.07
N ALA A 86 35.47 -10.02 7.12
CA ALA A 86 36.12 -9.60 5.88
C ALA A 86 37.33 -8.68 6.15
N GLY A 87 37.29 -7.89 7.23
CA GLY A 87 38.43 -7.08 7.68
C GLY A 87 39.72 -7.88 7.94
N ALA A 88 39.62 -9.20 8.17
CA ALA A 88 40.80 -10.06 8.32
C ALA A 88 41.62 -10.16 7.02
N TRP A 89 41.05 -9.83 5.86
CA TRP A 89 41.76 -9.78 4.58
C TRP A 89 42.47 -8.44 4.32
N GLY A 90 42.49 -7.53 5.28
CA GLY A 90 43.20 -6.25 5.15
C GLY A 90 42.46 -5.24 4.28
N LEU A 91 41.12 -5.25 4.34
CA LEU A 91 40.29 -4.28 3.62
C LEU A 91 40.67 -2.84 4.00
N ASP A 92 40.67 -1.94 3.01
CA ASP A 92 40.77 -0.50 3.23
C ASP A 92 39.39 0.08 3.54
N PRO A 93 39.13 0.55 4.78
CA PRO A 93 37.84 1.11 5.16
C PRO A 93 37.69 2.59 4.75
N THR A 94 38.68 3.19 4.09
CA THR A 94 38.65 4.61 3.68
C THR A 94 38.05 4.83 2.29
N GLY A 95 37.84 3.75 1.54
CA GLY A 95 37.31 3.79 0.17
C GLY A 95 38.31 4.33 -0.86
N GLN A 96 39.61 4.40 -0.53
CA GLN A 96 40.63 4.90 -1.44
C GLN A 96 41.23 3.78 -2.30
N VAL A 97 41.38 2.59 -1.73
CA VAL A 97 41.95 1.41 -2.38
C VAL A 97 40.82 0.43 -2.73
N PRO A 98 40.75 -0.06 -3.98
CA PRO A 98 39.80 -1.10 -4.34
C PRO A 98 40.00 -2.37 -3.53
N CYS A 99 38.93 -2.95 -2.99
CA CYS A 99 39.00 -4.14 -2.11
C CYS A 99 38.03 -5.28 -2.50
N HIS A 100 37.47 -5.22 -3.72
CA HIS A 100 36.52 -6.20 -4.23
C HIS A 100 37.11 -7.63 -4.27
N SER A 101 38.39 -7.80 -4.61
CA SER A 101 39.08 -9.10 -4.65
C SER A 101 39.21 -9.74 -3.27
N GLU A 102 39.46 -8.94 -2.25
CA GLU A 102 39.61 -9.37 -0.86
C GLU A 102 38.26 -9.78 -0.27
N VAL A 103 37.20 -9.02 -0.59
CA VAL A 103 35.83 -9.40 -0.23
C VAL A 103 35.43 -10.70 -0.95
N ASP A 104 35.72 -10.83 -2.24
CA ASP A 104 35.44 -12.05 -2.99
C ASP A 104 36.18 -13.26 -2.40
N ALA A 105 37.47 -13.11 -2.07
CA ALA A 105 38.26 -14.14 -1.41
C ALA A 105 37.66 -14.54 -0.04
N ALA A 106 37.20 -13.58 0.76
CA ALA A 106 36.52 -13.85 2.02
C ALA A 106 35.21 -14.65 1.82
N ILE A 107 34.45 -14.31 0.79
CA ILE A 107 33.22 -15.02 0.41
C ILE A 107 33.54 -16.46 -0.02
N GLN A 108 34.50 -16.66 -0.92
CA GLN A 108 34.87 -18.01 -1.40
C GLN A 108 35.33 -18.92 -0.27
N VAL A 109 36.15 -18.39 0.65
CA VAL A 109 36.57 -19.14 1.85
C VAL A 109 35.37 -19.47 2.74
N ALA A 110 34.44 -18.52 2.91
CA ALA A 110 33.25 -18.74 3.71
C ALA A 110 32.36 -19.85 3.12
N LEU A 111 32.09 -19.80 1.82
CA LEU A 111 31.29 -20.80 1.08
C LEU A 111 31.88 -22.21 1.13
N GLN A 112 33.20 -22.36 1.24
CA GLN A 112 33.86 -23.66 1.37
C GLN A 112 33.80 -24.23 2.80
N SER A 113 33.41 -23.43 3.79
CA SER A 113 33.55 -23.77 5.21
C SER A 113 32.26 -24.22 5.91
N SER A 114 31.11 -23.89 5.34
CA SER A 114 29.79 -24.07 5.96
C SER A 114 28.70 -23.97 4.89
N ASP A 115 27.55 -24.59 5.15
CA ASP A 115 26.35 -24.44 4.30
C ASP A 115 25.60 -23.14 4.59
N THR A 116 25.82 -22.55 5.77
CA THR A 116 25.23 -21.26 6.20
C THR A 116 26.28 -20.18 6.49
N PRO A 117 27.16 -19.84 5.55
CA PRO A 117 28.26 -18.90 5.80
C PRO A 117 27.79 -17.47 6.00
N VAL A 118 28.40 -16.81 6.98
CA VAL A 118 28.21 -15.38 7.26
C VAL A 118 29.53 -14.65 7.05
N VAL A 119 29.55 -13.65 6.18
CA VAL A 119 30.66 -12.70 6.04
C VAL A 119 30.28 -11.38 6.69
N LEU A 120 31.03 -11.00 7.71
CA LEU A 120 30.89 -9.74 8.42
C LEU A 120 31.75 -8.66 7.75
N MET A 121 31.11 -7.63 7.25
CA MET A 121 31.75 -6.42 6.74
C MET A 121 31.93 -5.43 7.89
N PRO A 122 33.17 -4.98 8.20
CA PRO A 122 33.39 -3.98 9.23
C PRO A 122 32.81 -2.62 8.85
N SER A 123 32.67 -1.72 9.83
CA SER A 123 32.37 -0.32 9.56
C SER A 123 33.46 0.32 8.68
N GLY A 124 33.06 1.14 7.71
CA GLY A 124 33.95 1.77 6.74
C GLY A 124 33.30 1.93 5.37
N THR A 125 34.03 2.55 4.44
CA THR A 125 33.68 2.65 3.03
C THR A 125 34.63 1.76 2.22
N PHE A 126 34.08 0.87 1.40
CA PHE A 126 34.83 -0.14 0.66
C PHE A 126 34.65 0.07 -0.84
N LEU A 127 35.74 0.40 -1.54
CA LEU A 127 35.71 0.73 -2.97
C LEU A 127 35.69 -0.53 -3.86
N PHE A 128 34.68 -0.66 -4.70
CA PHE A 128 34.50 -1.76 -5.65
C PHE A 128 34.65 -1.24 -7.09
N ARG A 129 35.76 -1.63 -7.74
CA ARG A 129 36.01 -1.33 -9.17
C ARG A 129 35.69 -2.49 -10.11
N ASN A 130 35.60 -3.72 -9.60
CA ASN A 130 35.06 -4.86 -10.33
C ASN A 130 33.98 -5.55 -9.49
N LYS A 131 33.32 -6.53 -10.09
CA LYS A 131 32.29 -7.35 -9.44
C LYS A 131 32.89 -8.23 -8.34
N ALA A 132 32.21 -8.32 -7.20
CA ALA A 132 32.42 -9.34 -6.18
C ALA A 132 31.08 -10.06 -5.93
N GLY A 133 31.12 -11.30 -5.43
CA GLY A 133 29.87 -11.99 -5.16
C GLY A 133 29.97 -13.41 -4.66
N ALA A 134 28.81 -13.99 -4.40
CA ALA A 134 28.65 -15.38 -4.01
C ALA A 134 27.95 -16.16 -5.13
N ALA A 135 28.51 -17.29 -5.52
CA ALA A 135 27.85 -18.29 -6.34
C ALA A 135 27.48 -19.46 -5.42
N LEU A 136 26.18 -19.65 -5.20
CA LEU A 136 25.63 -20.59 -4.25
C LEU A 136 25.26 -21.89 -4.96
N THR A 137 25.76 -22.99 -4.45
CA THR A 137 25.33 -24.33 -4.85
C THR A 137 24.06 -24.73 -4.10
N ARG A 138 23.52 -25.90 -4.43
CA ARG A 138 22.31 -26.47 -3.84
C ARG A 138 22.28 -26.38 -2.31
N ASP A 139 21.16 -25.88 -1.80
CA ASP A 139 20.81 -25.69 -0.39
C ASP A 139 21.72 -24.73 0.40
N GLN A 140 22.67 -24.05 -0.24
CA GLN A 140 23.52 -23.07 0.44
C GLN A 140 22.76 -21.80 0.81
N ARG A 141 23.07 -21.27 2.00
CA ARG A 141 22.52 -20.02 2.54
C ARG A 141 23.63 -19.05 2.90
N PHE A 142 23.84 -18.02 2.09
CA PHE A 142 24.90 -17.05 2.34
C PHE A 142 24.35 -15.76 2.93
N THR A 143 25.08 -15.18 3.90
CA THR A 143 24.76 -13.89 4.50
C THR A 143 25.95 -12.94 4.44
N LEU A 144 25.77 -11.78 3.82
CA LEU A 144 26.68 -10.63 3.93
C LEU A 144 26.10 -9.62 4.92
N LYS A 145 26.80 -9.33 6.01
CA LYS A 145 26.29 -8.48 7.08
C LYS A 145 27.26 -7.36 7.46
N GLY A 146 26.82 -6.11 7.41
CA GLY A 146 27.54 -4.98 7.99
C GLY A 146 27.48 -5.02 9.53
N THR A 147 28.59 -4.68 10.18
CA THR A 147 28.69 -4.65 11.65
C THR A 147 28.54 -3.25 12.26
N GLY A 148 28.19 -2.26 11.43
CA GLY A 148 28.05 -0.85 11.79
C GLY A 148 27.85 -0.01 10.53
N ALA A 149 28.35 1.23 10.52
CA ALA A 149 28.27 2.11 9.34
C ALA A 149 29.14 1.56 8.18
N THR A 150 28.57 0.63 7.42
CA THR A 150 29.23 -0.13 6.36
C THR A 150 28.72 0.38 5.01
N THR A 151 29.61 0.93 4.20
CA THR A 151 29.30 1.41 2.85
C THR A 151 30.10 0.62 1.83
N ILE A 152 29.42 -0.01 0.86
CA ILE A 152 30.07 -0.53 -0.34
C ILE A 152 29.93 0.52 -1.44
N TYR A 153 31.04 1.17 -1.78
CA TYR A 153 31.10 2.17 -2.82
C TYR A 153 31.48 1.53 -4.15
N MET A 154 30.50 1.37 -5.03
CA MET A 154 30.67 0.76 -6.33
C MET A 154 30.98 1.82 -7.39
N ALA A 155 32.25 1.93 -7.77
CA ALA A 155 32.71 2.93 -8.75
C ALA A 155 32.55 2.47 -10.22
N ALA A 156 32.67 1.15 -10.41
CA ALA A 156 32.58 0.48 -11.71
C ALA A 156 32.25 -1.02 -11.56
N GLY A 157 32.42 -1.55 -10.34
CA GLY A 157 32.08 -2.93 -9.99
C GLY A 157 30.62 -3.12 -9.62
N GLY A 158 30.22 -4.32 -9.22
CA GLY A 158 28.90 -4.60 -8.67
C GLY A 158 28.98 -5.62 -7.55
N PHE A 159 27.87 -5.92 -6.92
CA PHE A 159 27.77 -7.03 -5.98
C PHE A 159 26.70 -8.00 -6.44
N SER A 160 26.97 -9.31 -6.39
CA SER A 160 25.93 -10.29 -6.69
C SER A 160 25.92 -11.49 -5.77
N ILE A 161 24.73 -11.98 -5.46
CA ILE A 161 24.53 -13.32 -4.92
C ILE A 161 23.70 -14.09 -5.95
N GLN A 162 24.24 -15.20 -6.45
CA GLN A 162 23.59 -15.98 -7.50
C GLN A 162 23.49 -17.45 -7.12
N GLY A 163 22.32 -18.06 -7.31
CA GLY A 163 22.17 -19.51 -7.26
C GLY A 163 22.76 -20.17 -8.50
N GLU A 164 23.15 -21.43 -8.34
CA GLU A 164 23.71 -22.26 -9.40
C GLU A 164 22.64 -22.64 -10.43
N GLU A 165 22.96 -22.42 -11.70
CA GLU A 165 22.27 -23.06 -12.81
C GLU A 165 23.04 -24.32 -13.18
N PHE A 166 22.48 -25.49 -12.85
CA PHE A 166 23.19 -26.76 -13.00
C PHE A 166 22.76 -27.55 -14.23
N LEU A 167 21.65 -27.16 -14.87
CA LEU A 167 21.13 -27.84 -16.06
C LEU A 167 20.49 -26.83 -17.03
N THR A 168 20.83 -26.96 -18.31
CA THR A 168 20.08 -26.36 -19.43
C THR A 168 19.56 -27.50 -20.31
N THR A 169 18.25 -27.54 -20.53
CA THR A 169 17.56 -28.60 -21.28
C THR A 169 16.43 -28.03 -22.13
N THR A 170 15.59 -28.87 -22.71
CA THR A 170 14.38 -28.47 -23.47
C THR A 170 13.16 -29.24 -22.98
N LEU A 171 11.98 -28.78 -23.39
CA LEU A 171 10.77 -29.57 -23.26
C LEU A 171 10.85 -30.78 -24.21
N ALA A 172 10.33 -31.92 -23.77
CA ALA A 172 10.18 -33.12 -24.60
C ALA A 172 8.89 -33.11 -25.44
N GLU A 173 7.89 -32.35 -25.00
CA GLU A 173 6.64 -32.08 -25.72
C GLU A 173 6.17 -30.66 -25.39
N ALA A 174 5.28 -30.09 -26.22
CA ALA A 174 4.69 -28.79 -25.92
C ALA A 174 3.93 -28.83 -24.60
N VAL A 175 4.08 -27.77 -23.80
CA VAL A 175 3.28 -27.56 -22.60
C VAL A 175 2.17 -26.56 -22.91
N GLY A 176 0.94 -26.94 -22.60
CA GLY A 176 -0.22 -26.09 -22.74
C GLY A 176 -0.25 -24.99 -21.69
N GLU A 177 -1.05 -23.98 -21.98
CA GLU A 177 -1.48 -23.05 -20.94
C GLU A 177 -2.29 -23.79 -19.86
N GLU A 178 -2.17 -23.39 -18.60
CA GLU A 178 -2.80 -24.02 -17.43
C GLU A 178 -2.30 -25.42 -17.07
N ASP A 179 -1.40 -26.02 -17.85
CA ASP A 179 -0.79 -27.29 -17.50
C ASP A 179 0.00 -27.17 -16.19
N ARG A 180 -0.08 -28.21 -15.36
CA ARG A 180 0.60 -28.28 -14.05
C ARG A 180 1.81 -29.21 -14.06
N TYR A 181 2.30 -29.53 -15.25
CA TYR A 181 3.51 -30.32 -15.42
C TYR A 181 4.23 -29.95 -16.72
N ALA A 182 5.50 -30.30 -16.81
CA ALA A 182 6.28 -30.28 -18.03
C ALA A 182 7.04 -31.60 -18.18
N LEU A 183 7.14 -32.14 -19.39
CA LEU A 183 8.08 -33.23 -19.68
C LEU A 183 9.37 -32.62 -20.21
N LEU A 184 10.50 -32.95 -19.61
CA LEU A 184 11.81 -32.48 -20.08
C LEU A 184 12.55 -33.59 -20.85
N THR A 185 13.44 -33.19 -21.75
CA THR A 185 14.33 -34.13 -22.47
C THR A 185 15.43 -34.67 -21.56
N ASP A 186 15.87 -33.85 -20.59
CA ASP A 186 16.82 -34.22 -19.55
C ASP A 186 16.32 -33.74 -18.18
N VAL A 187 16.31 -34.64 -17.20
CA VAL A 187 15.97 -34.37 -15.80
C VAL A 187 17.11 -34.71 -14.85
N THR A 188 18.32 -34.88 -15.37
CA THR A 188 19.49 -35.28 -14.59
C THR A 188 19.79 -34.26 -13.49
N GLY A 189 19.80 -34.73 -12.25
CA GLY A 189 20.09 -33.90 -11.08
C GLY A 189 18.95 -32.99 -10.62
N ILE A 190 17.78 -33.03 -11.27
CA ILE A 190 16.62 -32.26 -10.81
C ILE A 190 16.00 -32.94 -9.58
N GLU A 191 15.71 -32.16 -8.55
CA GLU A 191 15.02 -32.60 -7.33
C GLU A 191 13.77 -31.76 -7.05
N VAL A 192 12.94 -32.24 -6.12
CA VAL A 192 11.80 -31.46 -5.61
C VAL A 192 12.32 -30.24 -4.87
N GLY A 193 11.77 -29.07 -5.19
CA GLY A 193 12.20 -27.80 -4.63
C GLY A 193 12.99 -26.93 -5.61
N ASP A 194 13.61 -27.54 -6.63
CA ASP A 194 14.32 -26.85 -7.70
C ASP A 194 13.39 -25.88 -8.44
N THR A 195 13.98 -24.84 -9.01
CA THR A 195 13.26 -23.87 -9.84
C THR A 195 13.77 -23.94 -11.26
N PHE A 196 12.90 -23.87 -12.25
CA PHE A 196 13.30 -23.75 -13.64
C PHE A 196 12.59 -22.60 -14.34
N VAL A 197 13.25 -22.05 -15.34
CA VAL A 197 12.70 -21.04 -16.26
C VAL A 197 12.54 -21.69 -17.63
N VAL A 198 11.33 -21.67 -18.16
CA VAL A 198 11.03 -22.01 -19.57
C VAL A 198 10.92 -20.70 -20.34
N ALA A 199 11.70 -20.56 -21.39
CA ALA A 199 11.73 -19.36 -22.21
C ALA A 199 11.88 -19.69 -23.69
N ALA A 200 11.33 -18.84 -24.56
CA ALA A 200 11.49 -18.89 -26.01
C ALA A 200 11.57 -17.46 -26.57
N ASP A 201 12.28 -17.25 -27.67
CA ASP A 201 12.48 -15.95 -28.33
C ASP A 201 11.24 -15.56 -29.16
N VAL A 202 10.08 -15.61 -28.51
CA VAL A 202 8.76 -15.32 -29.04
C VAL A 202 8.19 -14.14 -28.28
N SER A 203 8.29 -12.95 -28.85
CA SER A 203 7.76 -11.75 -28.22
C SER A 203 6.23 -11.80 -28.11
N LEU A 204 5.72 -11.53 -26.91
CA LEU A 204 4.28 -11.52 -26.60
C LEU A 204 3.63 -10.16 -26.85
N GLU A 205 4.43 -9.10 -26.93
CA GLU A 205 3.96 -7.73 -27.10
C GLU A 205 4.76 -6.96 -28.15
N THR A 206 4.15 -5.92 -28.72
CA THR A 206 4.63 -5.19 -29.90
C THR A 206 5.48 -3.95 -29.59
N GLY A 207 5.58 -3.53 -28.33
CA GLY A 207 6.25 -2.30 -27.92
C GLY A 207 7.73 -2.48 -27.59
N TRP A 208 8.06 -3.44 -26.72
CA TRP A 208 9.41 -3.66 -26.19
C TRP A 208 9.98 -5.05 -26.47
N ASN A 209 9.22 -5.91 -27.14
CA ASN A 209 9.59 -7.28 -27.49
C ASN A 209 9.93 -8.15 -26.28
N TYR A 210 9.14 -8.08 -25.20
CA TYR A 210 9.28 -9.05 -24.11
C TYR A 210 8.89 -10.47 -24.56
N ASP A 211 9.87 -11.37 -24.53
CA ASP A 211 9.76 -12.76 -24.92
C ASP A 211 8.98 -13.62 -23.92
N LYS A 212 8.44 -14.75 -24.38
CA LYS A 212 7.76 -15.75 -23.54
C LYS A 212 8.68 -16.25 -22.45
N LEU A 213 8.17 -16.21 -21.21
CA LEU A 213 8.90 -16.72 -20.05
C LEU A 213 7.94 -17.19 -18.95
N ASP A 214 8.23 -18.35 -18.36
CA ASP A 214 7.60 -18.85 -17.13
C ASP A 214 8.65 -19.37 -16.15
N ILE A 215 8.52 -19.04 -14.87
CA ILE A 215 9.36 -19.56 -13.78
C ILE A 215 8.55 -20.50 -12.89
N ARG A 216 9.02 -21.73 -12.69
CA ARG A 216 8.27 -22.75 -11.95
C ARG A 216 9.14 -23.50 -10.97
N ARG A 217 8.59 -23.75 -9.78
CA ARG A 217 9.15 -24.64 -8.77
C ARG A 217 8.62 -26.06 -8.91
N VAL A 218 9.52 -27.04 -8.89
CA VAL A 218 9.23 -28.48 -8.93
C VAL A 218 8.64 -28.94 -7.60
N ILE A 219 7.47 -29.58 -7.62
CA ILE A 219 6.80 -30.13 -6.42
C ILE A 219 6.75 -31.66 -6.41
N LYS A 220 6.89 -32.31 -7.57
CA LYS A 220 6.89 -33.77 -7.70
C LYS A 220 7.54 -34.17 -9.02
N ILE A 221 8.21 -35.33 -9.06
CA ILE A 221 8.91 -35.87 -10.23
C ILE A 221 8.42 -37.29 -10.51
N GLU A 222 8.05 -37.59 -11.75
CA GLU A 222 7.63 -38.92 -12.24
C GLU A 222 8.31 -39.23 -13.58
N GLY A 223 9.47 -39.90 -13.53
CA GLY A 223 10.29 -40.08 -14.73
C GLY A 223 10.77 -38.73 -15.26
N ASN A 224 10.48 -38.40 -16.51
CA ASN A 224 10.82 -37.10 -17.11
C ASN A 224 9.73 -36.03 -16.91
N LYS A 225 8.63 -36.36 -16.22
CA LYS A 225 7.51 -35.46 -15.94
C LYS A 225 7.75 -34.72 -14.62
N LEU A 226 7.88 -33.40 -14.69
CA LEU A 226 8.00 -32.51 -13.53
C LEU A 226 6.65 -31.85 -13.26
N TRP A 227 6.08 -32.06 -12.07
CA TRP A 227 4.91 -31.33 -11.61
C TRP A 227 5.33 -30.02 -10.96
N VAL A 228 4.56 -28.96 -11.20
CA VAL A 228 4.90 -27.59 -10.78
C VAL A 228 3.89 -27.01 -9.80
N HIS A 229 4.36 -26.13 -8.91
CA HIS A 229 3.52 -25.49 -7.88
C HIS A 229 2.39 -24.60 -8.46
N LYS A 230 2.58 -24.08 -9.68
CA LYS A 230 1.63 -23.22 -10.39
C LYS A 230 1.51 -23.61 -11.86
N PRO A 231 0.33 -23.41 -12.47
CA PRO A 231 0.13 -23.67 -13.90
C PRO A 231 1.05 -22.83 -14.79
N PHE A 232 1.36 -23.30 -16.00
CA PHE A 232 2.01 -22.47 -17.03
C PHE A 232 1.09 -21.36 -17.52
N ARG A 233 1.61 -20.13 -17.66
CA ARG A 233 0.81 -18.98 -18.13
C ARG A 233 0.80 -18.90 -19.65
N TRP A 234 1.91 -19.32 -20.26
CA TRP A 234 2.05 -19.32 -21.71
C TRP A 234 2.18 -20.76 -22.19
N PRO A 235 1.59 -21.10 -23.35
CA PRO A 235 1.97 -22.32 -24.02
C PRO A 235 3.41 -22.17 -24.52
N HIS A 236 4.24 -23.18 -24.28
CA HIS A 236 5.60 -23.28 -24.81
C HIS A 236 5.71 -24.52 -25.67
N ASP A 237 6.26 -24.36 -26.87
CA ASP A 237 6.51 -25.47 -27.80
C ASP A 237 8.03 -25.61 -27.98
N PRO A 238 8.61 -26.81 -27.79
CA PRO A 238 10.05 -27.02 -28.01
C PRO A 238 10.52 -26.70 -29.44
N ALA A 239 9.62 -26.55 -30.40
CA ALA A 239 9.93 -26.09 -31.76
C ALA A 239 10.09 -24.55 -31.89
N GLU A 240 9.77 -23.77 -30.85
CA GLU A 240 9.93 -22.32 -30.86
C GLU A 240 11.41 -21.90 -30.89
N THR A 241 11.70 -20.82 -31.60
CA THR A 241 13.05 -20.25 -31.68
C THR A 241 13.56 -19.90 -30.28
N GLY A 242 14.81 -20.25 -29.98
CA GLY A 242 15.44 -19.92 -28.69
C GLY A 242 14.85 -20.64 -27.48
N HIS A 243 14.00 -21.65 -27.71
CA HIS A 243 13.39 -22.42 -26.64
C HIS A 243 14.45 -23.09 -25.74
N ARG A 244 14.33 -22.88 -24.44
CA ARG A 244 15.23 -23.44 -23.41
C ARG A 244 14.54 -23.59 -22.07
N VAL A 245 15.03 -24.54 -21.29
CA VAL A 245 14.67 -24.75 -19.88
C VAL A 245 15.95 -24.66 -19.04
N ASN A 246 16.10 -23.59 -18.27
CA ASN A 246 17.23 -23.40 -17.36
C ASN A 246 16.80 -23.80 -15.94
N VAL A 247 17.51 -24.73 -15.31
CA VAL A 247 17.19 -25.25 -13.98
C VAL A 247 18.20 -24.77 -12.96
N PHE A 248 17.69 -24.30 -11.82
CA PHE A 248 18.44 -23.72 -10.71
C PHE A 248 18.24 -24.52 -9.44
N SER A 249 19.33 -24.72 -8.71
CA SER A 249 19.28 -25.36 -7.39
C SER A 249 18.69 -24.38 -6.35
N PRO A 250 17.99 -24.87 -5.31
CA PRO A 250 17.58 -24.05 -4.19
C PRO A 250 18.79 -23.37 -3.54
N ALA A 251 18.67 -22.07 -3.28
CA ALA A 251 19.71 -21.28 -2.63
C ALA A 251 19.11 -20.01 -2.01
N GLU A 252 19.69 -19.53 -0.90
CA GLU A 252 19.24 -18.32 -0.21
C GLU A 252 20.38 -17.32 -0.04
N GLY A 253 20.12 -16.07 -0.42
CA GLY A 253 21.08 -14.96 -0.31
C GLY A 253 20.57 -13.86 0.59
N ASN A 254 21.32 -13.51 1.63
CA ASN A 254 20.92 -12.49 2.61
C ASN A 254 21.95 -11.36 2.66
N ILE A 255 21.46 -10.12 2.68
CA ILE A 255 22.28 -8.91 2.87
C ILE A 255 21.62 -8.05 3.95
N SER A 256 22.38 -7.65 4.97
CA SER A 256 21.85 -6.78 6.03
C SER A 256 22.86 -5.76 6.55
N GLY A 257 22.41 -4.56 6.96
CA GLY A 257 23.29 -3.60 7.63
C GLY A 257 24.30 -2.91 6.71
N ILE A 258 24.05 -2.86 5.40
CA ILE A 258 24.98 -2.32 4.40
C ILE A 258 24.32 -1.23 3.58
N HIS A 259 25.02 -0.11 3.42
CA HIS A 259 24.71 0.93 2.47
C HIS A 259 25.46 0.68 1.15
N PHE A 260 24.75 0.58 0.03
CA PHE A 260 25.36 0.52 -1.29
C PHE A 260 25.33 1.89 -1.94
N LEU A 261 26.50 2.44 -2.24
CA LEU A 261 26.66 3.71 -2.94
C LEU A 261 27.18 3.44 -4.36
N SER A 262 26.44 3.88 -5.37
CA SER A 262 26.83 3.73 -6.77
C SER A 262 27.09 5.09 -7.40
N ASP A 263 28.17 5.23 -8.18
CA ASP A 263 28.49 6.46 -8.93
C ASP A 263 28.48 6.27 -10.47
N GLY A 264 28.14 5.05 -10.92
CA GLY A 264 28.37 4.57 -12.27
C GLY A 264 27.86 5.53 -13.36
N ASN A 265 28.79 6.00 -14.19
CA ASN A 265 28.51 6.92 -15.29
C ASN A 265 28.24 6.20 -16.63
N SER A 266 27.92 4.91 -16.65
CA SER A 266 27.79 4.14 -17.90
C SER A 266 26.60 3.18 -17.92
N TYR A 267 26.07 2.91 -19.12
CA TYR A 267 25.17 1.77 -19.36
C TYR A 267 25.88 0.49 -18.89
N GLY A 268 25.24 -0.28 -18.00
CA GLY A 268 25.91 -1.39 -17.29
C GLY A 268 26.54 -0.99 -15.96
N ALA A 269 26.09 0.13 -15.38
CA ALA A 269 26.46 0.62 -14.06
C ALA A 269 26.47 -0.49 -12.98
N PRO A 270 27.24 -0.28 -11.90
CA PRO A 270 27.19 -1.09 -10.70
C PRO A 270 25.77 -1.43 -10.25
N LYS A 271 25.53 -2.71 -9.97
CA LYS A 271 24.25 -3.21 -9.47
C LYS A 271 24.48 -4.11 -8.28
N VAL A 272 23.52 -4.11 -7.38
CA VAL A 272 23.33 -5.18 -6.40
C VAL A 272 22.37 -6.18 -7.05
N VAL A 273 22.84 -7.37 -7.38
CA VAL A 273 22.06 -8.38 -8.12
C VAL A 273 21.88 -9.62 -7.27
N LEU A 274 20.64 -9.96 -6.97
CA LEU A 274 20.26 -11.28 -6.48
C LEU A 274 19.62 -12.03 -7.64
N SER A 275 20.15 -13.21 -7.96
CA SER A 275 19.65 -13.96 -9.11
C SER A 275 19.56 -15.46 -8.86
N ARG A 276 18.51 -16.10 -9.39
CA ARG A 276 18.34 -17.57 -9.34
C ARG A 276 18.28 -18.10 -7.90
N LEU A 277 17.72 -17.30 -6.99
CA LEU A 277 17.56 -17.67 -5.59
C LEU A 277 16.13 -18.13 -5.34
N THR A 278 15.95 -19.09 -4.44
CA THR A 278 14.63 -19.60 -4.00
C THR A 278 14.22 -19.07 -2.63
N GLY A 279 14.87 -17.97 -2.22
CA GLY A 279 14.64 -17.25 -0.98
C GLY A 279 15.79 -16.28 -0.72
N GLY A 280 15.66 -15.47 0.33
CA GLY A 280 16.68 -14.51 0.72
C GLY A 280 16.10 -13.16 1.09
N THR A 281 16.92 -12.33 1.73
CA THR A 281 16.51 -11.02 2.24
C THR A 281 17.54 -9.92 1.96
N LEU A 282 17.05 -8.71 1.73
CA LEU A 282 17.81 -7.47 1.78
C LEU A 282 17.14 -6.59 2.84
N SER A 283 17.69 -6.57 4.05
CA SER A 283 17.12 -5.83 5.20
C SER A 283 18.10 -4.81 5.75
N ASP A 284 17.62 -3.89 6.60
CA ASP A 284 18.44 -3.00 7.42
C ASP A 284 19.55 -2.28 6.64
N GLY A 285 19.27 -1.90 5.39
CA GLY A 285 20.26 -1.38 4.46
C GLY A 285 19.63 -0.33 3.55
N SER A 286 20.43 0.22 2.67
CA SER A 286 19.96 1.24 1.73
C SER A 286 20.81 1.27 0.47
N TYR A 287 20.25 1.83 -0.59
CA TYR A 287 20.94 2.06 -1.84
C TYR A 287 20.87 3.54 -2.20
N THR A 288 22.01 4.14 -2.54
CA THR A 288 22.09 5.46 -3.15
C THR A 288 22.72 5.34 -4.52
N GLY A 289 21.95 5.67 -5.55
CA GLY A 289 22.49 5.94 -6.86
C GLY A 289 22.79 7.44 -7.08
N LYS A 290 23.11 7.75 -8.32
CA LYS A 290 23.39 9.07 -8.84
C LYS A 290 22.11 9.62 -9.46
N THR A 291 21.78 10.88 -9.14
CA THR A 291 20.60 11.56 -9.68
C THR A 291 20.61 11.53 -11.21
N VAL A 292 19.51 11.05 -11.80
CA VAL A 292 19.44 10.85 -13.24
C VAL A 292 18.75 12.01 -13.94
N GLY A 293 19.42 12.59 -14.94
CA GLY A 293 18.79 13.40 -15.97
C GLY A 293 18.05 12.51 -16.98
N TRP A 294 16.86 12.95 -17.40
CA TRP A 294 15.86 12.19 -18.14
C TRP A 294 16.20 11.74 -19.57
N THR A 295 17.09 12.46 -20.25
CA THR A 295 17.29 12.32 -21.70
C THR A 295 18.74 11.99 -22.01
N GLY A 296 18.98 10.74 -22.38
CA GLY A 296 20.16 10.33 -23.15
C GLY A 296 21.51 10.47 -22.44
N GLY A 297 21.85 9.51 -21.59
CA GLY A 297 23.27 9.23 -21.38
C GLY A 297 23.60 8.21 -20.32
N ILE A 298 23.00 8.32 -19.12
CA ILE A 298 23.50 7.60 -17.95
C ILE A 298 22.34 7.37 -16.98
N PHE A 299 21.98 6.11 -16.76
CA PHE A 299 20.98 5.73 -15.76
C PHE A 299 21.58 4.64 -14.88
N MET A 300 21.19 4.64 -13.61
CA MET A 300 21.52 3.56 -12.69
C MET A 300 20.26 2.92 -12.17
N ASP A 301 20.19 1.61 -12.36
CA ASP A 301 19.16 0.79 -11.73
C ASP A 301 19.60 0.48 -10.30
N GLY A 302 18.62 0.14 -9.47
CA GLY A 302 18.84 -0.14 -8.05
C GLY A 302 19.19 -1.61 -7.81
N PRO A 303 18.78 -2.16 -6.67
CA PRO A 303 18.79 -3.60 -6.45
C PRO A 303 17.97 -4.35 -7.52
N HIS A 304 18.54 -5.44 -8.02
CA HIS A 304 17.96 -6.32 -9.02
C HIS A 304 17.62 -7.68 -8.41
N LEU A 305 16.40 -8.16 -8.67
CA LEU A 305 15.98 -9.55 -8.46
C LEU A 305 15.76 -10.18 -9.84
N VAL A 306 16.50 -11.24 -10.17
CA VAL A 306 16.45 -11.88 -11.51
C VAL A 306 16.28 -13.38 -11.41
N ASN A 307 15.20 -13.94 -11.96
CA ASN A 307 14.89 -15.38 -11.84
C ASN A 307 14.79 -15.83 -10.37
N CYS A 308 14.29 -14.96 -9.48
CA CYS A 308 14.18 -15.26 -8.05
C CYS A 308 12.78 -15.78 -7.71
N VAL A 309 12.69 -16.60 -6.66
CA VAL A 309 11.46 -17.06 -6.05
C VAL A 309 11.47 -16.69 -4.57
N GLY A 310 10.51 -15.87 -4.12
CA GLY A 310 10.33 -15.59 -2.68
C GLY A 310 11.46 -14.77 -2.03
N VAL A 311 12.11 -13.86 -2.76
CA VAL A 311 13.12 -12.94 -2.19
C VAL A 311 12.46 -11.67 -1.66
N HIS A 312 12.87 -11.22 -0.48
CA HIS A 312 12.31 -10.04 0.21
C HIS A 312 13.32 -8.89 0.26
N LEU A 313 12.84 -7.67 0.05
CA LEU A 313 13.63 -6.43 0.09
C LEU A 313 12.90 -5.43 1.01
N SER A 314 13.65 -4.74 1.87
CA SER A 314 13.15 -3.66 2.73
C SER A 314 14.17 -2.54 2.91
N TRP A 315 14.82 -2.15 1.81
CA TRP A 315 15.83 -1.09 1.80
C TRP A 315 15.27 0.25 1.40
N ASP A 316 15.76 1.32 2.01
CA ASP A 316 15.56 2.66 1.48
C ASP A 316 16.36 2.85 0.18
N ILE A 317 15.75 3.47 -0.83
CA ILE A 317 16.39 3.71 -2.12
C ILE A 317 16.36 5.20 -2.46
N THR A 318 17.53 5.79 -2.67
CA THR A 318 17.68 7.18 -3.11
C THR A 318 18.35 7.24 -4.48
N ASN A 319 17.75 7.98 -5.42
CA ASN A 319 18.21 8.20 -6.78
C ASN A 319 18.43 6.92 -7.59
N GLY A 320 17.57 6.71 -8.58
CA GLY A 320 17.78 5.63 -9.55
C GLY A 320 16.67 5.56 -10.59
N ARG A 321 16.88 4.79 -11.64
CA ARG A 321 15.89 4.64 -12.72
C ARG A 321 14.87 3.55 -12.37
N TYR A 322 15.33 2.31 -12.28
CA TYR A 322 14.50 1.14 -12.00
C TYR A 322 14.85 0.58 -10.63
N CYS A 323 14.03 0.87 -9.62
CA CYS A 323 14.42 0.75 -8.22
C CYS A 323 13.25 0.39 -7.29
N PRO A 324 13.03 -0.89 -6.95
CA PRO A 324 13.80 -2.05 -7.38
C PRO A 324 13.45 -2.49 -8.80
N HIS A 325 14.30 -3.34 -9.35
CA HIS A 325 14.05 -4.01 -10.62
C HIS A 325 13.86 -5.52 -10.38
N VAL A 326 12.69 -6.04 -10.73
CA VAL A 326 12.25 -7.42 -10.51
C VAL A 326 11.94 -8.08 -11.85
N SER A 327 12.84 -8.94 -12.31
CA SER A 327 12.82 -9.51 -13.66
C SER A 327 12.66 -11.02 -13.62
N ALA A 328 11.71 -11.56 -14.40
CA ALA A 328 11.47 -13.00 -14.52
C ALA A 328 11.38 -13.72 -13.15
N SER A 329 10.85 -13.03 -12.14
CA SER A 329 10.84 -13.49 -10.74
C SER A 329 9.42 -13.71 -10.24
N TYR A 330 9.26 -14.57 -9.24
CA TYR A 330 7.98 -15.00 -8.71
C TYR A 330 7.87 -14.82 -7.19
N GLY A 331 6.77 -14.22 -6.73
CA GLY A 331 6.48 -14.13 -5.30
C GLY A 331 7.52 -13.33 -4.50
N CYS A 332 8.30 -12.46 -5.14
CA CYS A 332 9.22 -11.57 -4.43
C CYS A 332 8.44 -10.40 -3.80
N ARG A 333 9.01 -9.81 -2.76
CA ARG A 333 8.37 -8.71 -2.01
C ARG A 333 9.32 -7.55 -1.82
N TYR A 334 8.85 -6.33 -2.08
CA TYR A 334 9.50 -5.09 -1.65
C TYR A 334 8.58 -4.37 -0.68
N HIS A 335 9.05 -4.11 0.54
CA HIS A 335 8.19 -3.59 1.58
C HIS A 335 8.89 -2.70 2.61
N ASP A 336 8.10 -1.91 3.35
CA ASP A 336 8.53 -1.11 4.50
C ASP A 336 9.74 -0.21 4.17
N ALA A 337 9.62 0.59 3.11
CA ALA A 337 10.74 1.34 2.55
C ALA A 337 10.36 2.76 2.12
N THR A 338 11.33 3.67 2.21
CA THR A 338 11.25 5.00 1.60
C THR A 338 12.05 5.03 0.31
N VAL A 339 11.44 5.49 -0.77
CA VAL A 339 12.11 5.70 -2.05
C VAL A 339 12.10 7.16 -2.44
N LYS A 340 13.24 7.70 -2.86
CA LYS A 340 13.40 9.11 -3.17
C LYS A 340 14.10 9.34 -4.50
N GLY A 341 13.56 10.23 -5.33
CA GLY A 341 14.22 10.63 -6.58
C GLY A 341 14.41 9.46 -7.55
N ILE A 342 13.53 8.45 -7.46
CA ILE A 342 13.54 7.32 -8.38
C ILE A 342 12.59 7.59 -9.54
N ARG A 343 12.80 6.90 -10.66
CA ARG A 343 11.82 6.91 -11.75
C ARG A 343 10.63 6.03 -11.39
N HIS A 344 10.79 4.72 -11.35
CA HIS A 344 9.71 3.81 -10.97
C HIS A 344 10.22 2.45 -10.53
N PHE A 345 9.30 1.63 -10.02
CA PHE A 345 9.51 0.21 -9.85
C PHE A 345 9.43 -0.46 -11.21
N ASP A 346 10.37 -1.36 -11.48
CA ASP A 346 10.38 -2.06 -12.75
C ASP A 346 10.18 -3.55 -12.51
N THR A 347 8.95 -4.01 -12.67
CA THR A 347 8.67 -5.43 -12.80
C THR A 347 8.53 -5.79 -14.26
N ASN A 348 9.39 -6.68 -14.77
CA ASN A 348 9.42 -6.97 -16.21
C ASN A 348 9.69 -8.44 -16.50
N SER A 349 9.83 -8.76 -17.79
CA SER A 349 10.13 -10.11 -18.27
C SER A 349 9.16 -11.15 -17.71
N TRP A 350 7.89 -10.78 -17.64
CA TRP A 350 6.81 -11.61 -17.12
C TRP A 350 7.05 -12.09 -15.69
N SER A 351 7.62 -11.25 -14.83
CA SER A 351 7.60 -11.46 -13.37
C SER A 351 6.17 -11.71 -12.88
N GLU A 352 6.01 -12.57 -11.87
CA GLU A 352 4.72 -13.10 -11.44
C GLU A 352 4.45 -12.86 -9.94
N ASP A 353 3.26 -12.39 -9.59
CA ASP A 353 2.75 -12.32 -8.21
C ASP A 353 3.72 -11.68 -7.20
N ASN A 354 4.43 -10.64 -7.62
CA ASN A 354 5.32 -9.88 -6.76
C ASN A 354 4.54 -8.81 -6.01
N VAL A 355 4.94 -8.51 -4.78
CA VAL A 355 4.22 -7.59 -3.90
C VAL A 355 5.10 -6.38 -3.56
N PHE A 356 4.54 -5.18 -3.75
CA PHE A 356 5.11 -3.89 -3.39
C PHE A 356 4.20 -3.26 -2.35
N GLU A 357 4.65 -3.13 -1.09
CA GLU A 357 3.74 -2.61 -0.06
C GLU A 357 4.36 -1.81 1.07
N ASN A 358 3.58 -0.90 1.66
CA ASN A 358 4.01 -0.01 2.73
C ASN A 358 5.20 0.87 2.32
N ILE A 359 5.04 1.60 1.21
CA ILE A 359 6.12 2.35 0.58
C ILE A 359 5.79 3.84 0.53
N ILE A 360 6.77 4.66 0.87
CA ILE A 360 6.70 6.12 0.75
C ILE A 360 7.60 6.57 -0.40
N GLY A 361 6.99 7.04 -1.48
CA GLY A 361 7.66 7.66 -2.63
C GLY A 361 7.80 9.17 -2.46
N LEU A 362 9.01 9.70 -2.58
CA LEU A 362 9.33 11.12 -2.49
C LEU A 362 10.01 11.60 -3.78
N GLN A 363 9.39 12.56 -4.48
CA GLN A 363 9.92 13.11 -5.73
C GLN A 363 10.17 12.01 -6.78
N THR A 364 9.24 11.06 -6.91
CA THR A 364 9.35 9.95 -7.86
C THR A 364 8.64 10.28 -9.19
N GLN A 365 8.71 9.40 -10.19
CA GLN A 365 7.94 9.54 -11.44
C GLN A 365 6.72 8.61 -11.47
N GLY A 366 6.45 7.89 -10.39
CA GLY A 366 5.43 6.84 -10.34
C GLY A 366 6.00 5.57 -9.77
N VAL A 367 5.85 5.38 -8.47
CA VAL A 367 6.18 4.12 -7.78
C VAL A 367 5.28 2.99 -8.27
N VAL A 368 4.00 3.27 -8.50
CA VAL A 368 2.99 2.30 -8.94
C VAL A 368 3.09 2.07 -10.45
N GLN A 369 4.19 1.50 -10.90
CA GLN A 369 4.44 1.25 -12.31
C GLN A 369 5.08 -0.12 -12.53
N SER A 370 4.81 -0.69 -13.69
CA SER A 370 5.32 -1.98 -14.11
C SER A 370 5.63 -1.99 -15.61
N HIS A 371 6.46 -2.92 -16.04
CA HIS A 371 6.54 -3.40 -17.43
C HIS A 371 5.76 -4.74 -17.52
N PRO A 372 5.75 -5.45 -18.66
CA PRO A 372 5.02 -6.72 -18.77
C PRO A 372 5.37 -7.71 -17.66
N ASN A 373 4.36 -8.02 -16.86
CA ASN A 373 4.34 -8.87 -15.68
C ASN A 373 2.97 -9.56 -15.58
N THR A 374 2.76 -10.45 -14.61
CA THR A 374 1.41 -10.95 -14.29
C THR A 374 1.14 -10.96 -12.80
N GLY A 375 -0.01 -10.45 -12.37
CA GLY A 375 -0.49 -10.63 -10.99
C GLY A 375 0.25 -9.83 -9.93
N ASN A 376 1.10 -8.87 -10.30
CA ASN A 376 1.80 -8.07 -9.29
C ASN A 376 0.83 -7.19 -8.49
N ILE A 377 1.14 -7.00 -7.20
CA ILE A 377 0.31 -6.29 -6.23
C ILE A 377 1.06 -5.05 -5.74
N PHE A 378 0.39 -3.91 -5.78
CA PHE A 378 0.85 -2.64 -5.21
C PHE A 378 -0.12 -2.23 -4.10
N ARG A 379 0.32 -2.21 -2.85
CA ARG A 379 -0.54 -2.01 -1.67
C ARG A 379 0.01 -0.93 -0.75
N ASN A 380 -0.83 -0.08 -0.15
CA ASN A 380 -0.40 0.86 0.89
C ASN A 380 0.79 1.75 0.45
N ILE A 381 0.76 2.28 -0.78
CA ILE A 381 1.83 3.12 -1.33
C ILE A 381 1.38 4.58 -1.30
N THR A 382 2.18 5.47 -0.72
CA THR A 382 1.99 6.92 -0.83
C THR A 382 3.12 7.52 -1.64
N ASP A 383 2.80 8.16 -2.75
CA ASP A 383 3.77 8.63 -3.72
C ASP A 383 3.62 10.12 -4.04
N SER A 384 4.70 10.87 -3.82
CA SER A 384 4.85 12.26 -4.21
C SER A 384 5.60 12.32 -5.53
N LEU A 385 4.88 12.72 -6.58
CA LEU A 385 5.39 12.72 -7.94
C LEU A 385 6.06 14.06 -8.26
N MET A 386 7.23 13.99 -8.88
CA MET A 386 7.82 15.15 -9.57
C MET A 386 7.05 15.46 -10.87
N ASP A 387 7.23 16.66 -11.41
CA ASP A 387 6.43 17.33 -12.48
C ASP A 387 6.53 16.66 -13.88
N ASP A 388 6.43 15.34 -13.93
CA ASP A 388 6.66 14.53 -15.11
C ASP A 388 5.38 14.07 -15.83
N ILE A 389 5.54 13.75 -17.12
CA ILE A 389 4.54 13.23 -18.06
C ILE A 389 4.09 11.79 -17.79
N LEU A 390 4.64 11.09 -16.79
CA LEU A 390 4.24 9.72 -16.40
C LEU A 390 3.58 9.67 -15.01
N ALA A 391 2.99 10.78 -14.57
CA ALA A 391 2.42 10.86 -13.23
C ALA A 391 1.22 9.90 -13.03
N GLY A 392 1.26 9.12 -11.94
CA GLY A 392 0.16 8.27 -11.47
C GLY A 392 0.58 6.81 -11.33
N TYR A 393 -0.22 5.92 -11.89
CA TYR A 393 0.19 4.54 -12.10
C TYR A 393 0.39 4.26 -13.59
N ASP A 394 1.27 3.32 -13.91
CA ASP A 394 1.53 2.83 -15.28
C ASP A 394 1.64 1.31 -15.23
N LEU A 395 0.47 0.65 -15.32
CA LEU A 395 0.36 -0.81 -15.27
C LEU A 395 0.42 -1.39 -16.68
N ARG A 396 1.40 -2.27 -16.90
CA ARG A 396 1.72 -2.80 -18.23
C ARG A 396 1.78 -4.32 -18.28
N GLY A 397 1.45 -5.00 -17.21
CA GLY A 397 1.28 -6.44 -17.15
C GLY A 397 -0.17 -6.88 -17.33
N LEU A 398 -0.47 -8.07 -16.83
CA LEU A 398 -1.80 -8.67 -16.82
C LEU A 398 -2.20 -8.99 -15.38
N GLY A 399 -3.39 -8.59 -14.95
CA GLY A 399 -3.92 -9.02 -13.64
C GLY A 399 -3.33 -8.30 -12.44
N GLU A 400 -2.68 -7.14 -12.63
CA GLU A 400 -2.13 -6.40 -11.50
C GLU A 400 -3.22 -5.86 -10.57
N THR A 401 -2.88 -5.80 -9.28
CA THR A 401 -3.75 -5.23 -8.24
C THR A 401 -3.10 -3.97 -7.65
N ILE A 402 -3.86 -2.89 -7.56
CA ILE A 402 -3.54 -1.71 -6.77
C ILE A 402 -4.58 -1.63 -5.65
N GLU A 403 -4.14 -1.48 -4.41
CA GLU A 403 -5.05 -1.32 -3.27
C GLU A 403 -4.50 -0.34 -2.23
N HIS A 404 -5.34 0.58 -1.74
CA HIS A 404 -4.98 1.57 -0.72
C HIS A 404 -3.75 2.42 -1.08
N CYS A 405 -3.68 2.88 -2.33
CA CYS A 405 -2.53 3.65 -2.83
C CYS A 405 -2.90 5.12 -3.06
N ARG A 406 -1.93 6.01 -2.94
CA ARG A 406 -2.08 7.46 -3.10
C ARG A 406 -0.94 8.00 -3.96
N SER A 407 -1.28 8.79 -4.98
CA SER A 407 -0.32 9.46 -5.86
C SER A 407 -0.66 10.94 -5.98
N VAL A 408 0.21 11.81 -5.47
CA VAL A 408 0.02 13.27 -5.49
C VAL A 408 1.11 13.90 -6.35
N SER A 409 0.70 14.56 -7.43
CA SER A 409 1.61 15.35 -8.25
C SER A 409 1.55 16.83 -7.90
N VAL A 410 2.73 17.45 -7.84
CA VAL A 410 2.86 18.92 -7.80
C VAL A 410 2.46 19.57 -9.13
N ALA A 411 2.48 18.82 -10.23
CA ALA A 411 2.02 19.25 -11.54
C ALA A 411 0.51 19.52 -11.54
N ARG A 412 0.06 20.58 -12.21
CA ARG A 412 -1.37 20.89 -12.35
C ARG A 412 -2.13 19.89 -13.24
N GLN A 413 -1.45 19.25 -14.20
CA GLN A 413 -2.03 18.23 -15.09
C GLN A 413 -0.94 17.24 -15.53
N GLY A 414 -0.75 16.17 -14.76
CA GLY A 414 0.04 15.04 -15.21
C GLY A 414 -0.73 14.25 -16.27
N LYS A 415 -0.14 14.05 -17.45
CA LYS A 415 -0.61 12.97 -18.32
C LYS A 415 -0.21 11.67 -17.64
N SER A 416 -1.12 10.72 -17.49
CA SER A 416 -0.69 9.34 -17.26
C SER A 416 -0.29 8.72 -18.58
N ASN A 417 0.66 7.80 -18.50
CA ASN A 417 1.00 6.98 -19.63
C ASN A 417 -0.12 5.99 -19.94
N THR A 418 -0.13 5.53 -21.17
CA THR A 418 -0.95 4.43 -21.63
C THR A 418 -0.57 3.15 -20.88
N CYS A 419 -1.36 2.79 -19.86
CA CYS A 419 -1.39 1.44 -19.32
C CYS A 419 -1.74 0.52 -20.48
N ALA A 420 -0.91 -0.47 -20.79
CA ALA A 420 -1.22 -1.73 -21.48
C ALA A 420 0.12 -2.35 -21.90
N PRO A 421 0.34 -3.65 -21.71
CA PRO A 421 1.18 -4.36 -22.67
C PRO A 421 0.49 -4.24 -24.03
N LEU A 422 1.23 -3.97 -25.10
CA LEU A 422 0.67 -4.01 -26.45
C LEU A 422 0.69 -5.47 -26.94
N ILE A 423 -0.13 -6.32 -26.30
CA ILE A 423 -0.14 -7.76 -26.54
C ILE A 423 -0.49 -8.01 -28.01
N LYS A 424 0.24 -8.93 -28.66
CA LYS A 424 -0.06 -9.28 -30.05
C LYS A 424 -1.42 -9.97 -30.13
N SER A 425 -2.11 -9.80 -31.25
CA SER A 425 -3.50 -10.26 -31.46
C SER A 425 -3.72 -11.74 -31.12
N GLU A 426 -2.71 -12.57 -31.40
CA GLU A 426 -2.72 -14.02 -31.16
C GLU A 426 -2.70 -14.39 -29.66
N TRP A 427 -2.29 -13.47 -28.78
CA TRP A 427 -2.20 -13.68 -27.33
C TRP A 427 -3.33 -12.97 -26.56
N LEU A 428 -4.26 -12.31 -27.25
CA LEU A 428 -5.39 -11.62 -26.62
C LEU A 428 -6.34 -12.53 -25.83
N PRO A 429 -6.65 -13.78 -26.28
CA PRO A 429 -7.49 -14.68 -25.49
C PRO A 429 -6.94 -14.92 -24.08
N GLN A 430 -5.62 -14.98 -23.93
CA GLN A 430 -4.93 -15.17 -22.65
C GLN A 430 -5.14 -13.98 -21.72
N CYS A 431 -5.14 -12.75 -22.25
CA CYS A 431 -5.36 -11.53 -21.46
C CYS A 431 -6.73 -11.50 -20.77
N THR A 432 -7.75 -12.16 -21.33
CA THR A 432 -9.11 -12.15 -20.76
C THR A 432 -9.23 -12.94 -19.46
N LYS A 433 -8.24 -13.79 -19.13
CA LYS A 433 -8.20 -14.55 -17.87
C LYS A 433 -7.74 -13.71 -16.68
N TYR A 434 -7.10 -12.57 -16.96
CA TYR A 434 -6.50 -11.72 -15.94
C TYR A 434 -7.36 -10.48 -15.73
N ILE A 435 -7.68 -10.22 -14.47
CA ILE A 435 -8.45 -9.05 -14.05
C ILE A 435 -7.49 -8.11 -13.35
N ARG A 436 -7.28 -6.93 -13.91
CA ARG A 436 -6.64 -5.83 -13.20
C ARG A 436 -7.64 -5.22 -12.22
N ARG A 437 -7.20 -4.96 -11.00
CA ARG A 437 -8.04 -4.36 -9.97
C ARG A 437 -7.35 -3.14 -9.40
N VAL A 438 -8.04 -2.01 -9.36
CA VAL A 438 -7.58 -0.77 -8.74
C VAL A 438 -8.62 -0.41 -7.70
N SER A 439 -8.26 -0.56 -6.43
CA SER A 439 -9.16 -0.33 -5.30
C SER A 439 -8.58 0.71 -4.36
N ASP A 440 -9.43 1.57 -3.78
CA ASP A 440 -9.04 2.59 -2.80
C ASP A 440 -7.83 3.44 -3.25
N TYR A 441 -7.85 3.90 -4.50
CA TYR A 441 -6.75 4.66 -5.09
C TYR A 441 -7.04 6.16 -5.15
N TYR A 442 -6.13 7.00 -4.65
CA TYR A 442 -6.29 8.46 -4.62
C TYR A 442 -5.26 9.17 -5.50
N ALA A 443 -5.72 9.83 -6.56
CA ALA A 443 -4.90 10.53 -7.56
C ALA A 443 -5.63 11.73 -8.19
N PRO A 444 -6.03 12.76 -7.40
CA PRO A 444 -7.02 13.78 -7.77
C PRO A 444 -6.62 14.70 -8.94
N ARG A 445 -5.33 14.73 -9.29
CA ARG A 445 -4.78 15.54 -10.39
C ARG A 445 -4.34 14.73 -11.60
N LEU A 446 -4.58 13.41 -11.58
CA LEU A 446 -4.05 12.48 -12.57
C LEU A 446 -5.20 11.87 -13.35
N THR A 447 -5.02 11.82 -14.66
CA THR A 447 -5.85 10.96 -15.52
C THR A 447 -5.43 9.53 -15.27
N MET A 448 -6.36 8.59 -15.15
CA MET A 448 -6.09 7.17 -15.17
C MET A 448 -6.39 6.65 -16.56
N ARG A 449 -5.44 5.92 -17.16
CA ARG A 449 -5.66 5.22 -18.42
C ARG A 449 -5.73 3.74 -18.12
N HIS A 450 -6.68 3.03 -18.73
CA HIS A 450 -6.62 1.58 -18.79
C HIS A 450 -6.02 1.12 -20.12
N GLY A 451 -5.58 -0.13 -20.13
CA GLY A 451 -5.06 -0.75 -21.33
C GLY A 451 -6.11 -1.21 -22.31
N LYS A 452 -5.60 -1.57 -23.49
CA LYS A 452 -6.36 -2.15 -24.61
C LYS A 452 -6.76 -3.60 -24.36
N ASP A 453 -6.19 -4.23 -23.33
CA ASP A 453 -6.26 -5.66 -23.14
C ASP A 453 -6.66 -6.00 -21.69
N GLY A 454 -7.51 -7.01 -21.54
CA GLY A 454 -7.92 -7.55 -20.25
C GLY A 454 -9.13 -6.86 -19.62
N TRP A 455 -9.49 -7.35 -18.44
CA TRP A 455 -10.57 -6.78 -17.63
C TRP A 455 -9.98 -5.85 -16.58
N ASN A 456 -10.63 -4.72 -16.34
CA ASN A 456 -10.19 -3.72 -15.37
C ASN A 456 -11.36 -3.44 -14.43
N ILE A 457 -11.12 -3.56 -13.12
CA ILE A 457 -12.06 -3.23 -12.04
C ILE A 457 -11.49 -2.02 -11.32
N TYR A 458 -12.29 -0.96 -11.20
CA TYR A 458 -11.99 0.22 -10.40
C TYR A 458 -12.95 0.28 -9.22
N GLU A 459 -12.46 0.39 -8.00
CA GLU A 459 -13.24 0.45 -6.77
C GLU A 459 -12.77 1.60 -5.89
N ASN A 460 -13.67 2.47 -5.44
CA ASN A 460 -13.35 3.61 -4.58
C ASN A 460 -12.13 4.43 -5.06
N VAL A 461 -12.07 4.68 -6.38
CA VAL A 461 -10.95 5.39 -6.98
C VAL A 461 -11.29 6.86 -7.16
N ARG A 462 -10.45 7.75 -6.64
CA ARG A 462 -10.60 9.20 -6.77
C ARG A 462 -9.51 9.75 -7.68
N SER A 463 -9.86 10.12 -8.90
CA SER A 463 -8.90 10.63 -9.90
C SER A 463 -9.35 11.93 -10.54
N HIS A 464 -8.45 12.62 -11.25
CA HIS A 464 -8.87 13.74 -12.10
C HIS A 464 -9.77 13.24 -13.23
N ASP A 465 -9.37 12.13 -13.86
CA ASP A 465 -10.03 11.60 -15.05
C ASP A 465 -9.84 10.07 -15.09
N ILE A 466 -10.76 9.33 -15.72
CA ILE A 466 -10.62 7.92 -16.07
C ILE A 466 -10.92 7.81 -17.56
N LYS A 467 -9.87 7.65 -18.38
CA LYS A 467 -10.00 7.58 -19.83
C LYS A 467 -9.64 6.21 -20.39
N GLY A 468 -10.47 5.75 -21.30
CA GLY A 468 -10.06 4.77 -22.29
C GLY A 468 -9.00 5.29 -23.22
N GLN A 469 -8.16 4.37 -23.70
CA GLN A 469 -7.36 4.68 -24.87
C GLN A 469 -8.26 4.82 -26.09
N TRP A 470 -7.86 5.67 -27.03
CA TRP A 470 -8.59 5.98 -28.25
C TRP A 470 -8.77 4.79 -29.23
N ASN A 471 -8.33 3.59 -28.83
CA ASN A 471 -8.37 2.36 -29.60
C ASN A 471 -8.64 1.17 -28.66
N GLU A 472 -9.79 1.18 -27.98
CA GLU A 472 -10.25 0.03 -27.20
C GLU A 472 -10.43 -1.16 -28.14
N ALA A 473 -9.73 -2.26 -27.85
CA ALA A 473 -9.98 -3.50 -28.56
C ALA A 473 -11.25 -4.16 -27.99
N ALA A 474 -11.94 -4.95 -28.81
CA ALA A 474 -13.26 -5.53 -28.50
C ALA A 474 -13.30 -6.40 -27.22
N HIS A 475 -12.15 -6.79 -26.67
CA HIS A 475 -12.02 -7.59 -25.45
C HIS A 475 -11.69 -6.79 -24.18
N THR A 476 -11.55 -5.45 -24.28
CA THR A 476 -11.40 -4.62 -23.08
C THR A 476 -12.71 -4.60 -22.32
N ARG A 477 -12.68 -4.93 -21.03
CA ARG A 477 -13.83 -4.72 -20.14
C ARG A 477 -13.42 -3.81 -19.00
N ILE A 478 -14.29 -2.87 -18.66
CA ILE A 478 -14.06 -1.91 -17.59
C ILE A 478 -15.28 -1.97 -16.68
N PHE A 479 -15.03 -2.24 -15.41
CA PHE A 479 -15.99 -2.08 -14.34
C PHE A 479 -15.53 -0.91 -13.49
N ILE A 480 -16.40 0.08 -13.29
CA ILE A 480 -16.14 1.20 -12.41
C ILE A 480 -17.18 1.15 -11.30
N ASP A 481 -16.71 0.83 -10.10
CA ASP A 481 -17.51 0.85 -8.91
C ASP A 481 -18.07 2.25 -8.70
N PRO A 482 -19.32 2.37 -8.26
CA PRO A 482 -19.92 3.67 -8.11
C PRO A 482 -19.26 4.59 -7.08
N SER A 483 -18.51 4.07 -6.11
CA SER A 483 -17.71 4.89 -5.19
C SER A 483 -16.57 5.65 -5.87
N CYS A 484 -16.25 5.37 -7.13
CA CYS A 484 -15.20 6.10 -7.84
C CYS A 484 -15.62 7.55 -8.18
N VAL A 485 -14.72 8.50 -7.95
CA VAL A 485 -14.92 9.94 -8.20
C VAL A 485 -13.95 10.41 -9.28
N SER A 486 -14.47 10.99 -10.36
CA SER A 486 -13.67 11.53 -11.46
C SER A 486 -14.30 12.79 -12.07
N ARG A 487 -13.50 13.76 -12.52
CA ARG A 487 -14.00 15.05 -13.05
C ARG A 487 -14.65 14.90 -14.43
N THR A 488 -14.15 13.97 -15.22
CA THR A 488 -14.59 13.70 -16.58
C THR A 488 -14.64 12.19 -16.74
N THR A 489 -15.81 11.59 -16.54
CA THR A 489 -16.06 10.25 -17.07
C THR A 489 -16.39 10.41 -18.55
N ASP A 490 -15.37 10.55 -19.41
CA ASP A 490 -15.54 10.52 -20.88
C ASP A 490 -15.99 9.13 -21.40
N ALA A 491 -16.62 8.30 -20.55
CA ALA A 491 -17.28 7.04 -20.88
C ALA A 491 -18.48 7.20 -21.86
N ALA A 492 -18.73 8.41 -22.36
CA ALA A 492 -19.71 8.69 -23.41
C ALA A 492 -19.36 8.09 -24.80
N ALA A 493 -18.20 7.43 -24.98
CA ALA A 493 -17.75 6.96 -26.29
C ALA A 493 -17.85 5.44 -26.57
N ALA A 494 -18.14 4.57 -25.60
CA ALA A 494 -18.45 3.17 -25.91
C ALA A 494 -19.27 2.49 -24.78
N PRO A 495 -20.60 2.70 -24.72
CA PRO A 495 -21.44 1.89 -23.86
C PRO A 495 -21.55 0.49 -24.48
N ASP A 496 -20.90 -0.50 -23.88
CA ASP A 496 -21.49 -1.83 -23.89
C ASP A 496 -22.79 -1.76 -23.06
N LYS A 497 -23.90 -2.15 -23.68
CA LYS A 497 -25.25 -1.71 -23.31
C LYS A 497 -25.85 -2.40 -22.08
N ASP A 498 -25.14 -3.30 -21.42
CA ASP A 498 -25.76 -4.23 -20.46
C ASP A 498 -25.19 -4.21 -19.03
N ALA A 499 -24.43 -3.20 -18.59
CA ALA A 499 -23.92 -3.13 -17.21
C ALA A 499 -24.04 -1.77 -16.50
N ASN A 500 -24.98 -0.92 -16.93
CA ASN A 500 -25.30 0.31 -16.19
C ASN A 500 -26.16 0.02 -14.94
N GLU A 501 -25.51 -0.37 -13.85
CA GLU A 501 -25.93 0.04 -12.51
C GLU A 501 -24.82 0.86 -11.85
N GLN A 502 -24.52 1.99 -12.48
CA GLN A 502 -23.82 3.11 -11.83
C GLN A 502 -24.75 3.71 -10.77
N ARG A 503 -24.33 3.74 -9.50
CA ARG A 503 -24.89 4.65 -8.49
C ARG A 503 -23.77 5.39 -7.78
N GLY A 504 -23.18 6.39 -8.46
CA GLY A 504 -22.21 7.30 -7.82
C GLY A 504 -22.66 7.70 -6.41
N PRO A 505 -21.76 8.14 -5.49
CA PRO A 505 -22.20 8.65 -4.20
C PRO A 505 -23.34 9.62 -4.44
N VAL A 506 -24.53 9.26 -3.93
CA VAL A 506 -25.74 9.99 -4.26
C VAL A 506 -25.55 11.39 -3.68
N ILE A 507 -25.75 12.42 -4.50
CA ILE A 507 -25.74 13.78 -3.95
C ILE A 507 -26.96 13.91 -3.06
N VAL A 508 -26.72 13.98 -1.75
CA VAL A 508 -27.76 14.16 -0.73
C VAL A 508 -27.82 15.66 -0.41
N PRO A 509 -28.84 16.40 -0.88
CA PRO A 509 -29.04 17.78 -0.47
C PRO A 509 -29.38 17.87 1.02
N PHE A 510 -29.18 19.05 1.59
CA PHE A 510 -29.75 19.35 2.90
C PHE A 510 -31.28 19.31 2.84
N VAL A 511 -31.88 18.72 3.87
CA VAL A 511 -33.28 18.90 4.20
C VAL A 511 -33.41 19.75 5.45
N LYS A 512 -34.54 20.45 5.59
CA LYS A 512 -34.87 21.12 6.85
C LYS A 512 -35.28 20.09 7.87
N HIS A 513 -34.63 20.14 9.02
CA HIS A 513 -35.00 19.38 10.20
C HIS A 513 -35.25 20.34 11.35
N TYR A 514 -35.91 19.86 12.38
CA TYR A 514 -36.32 20.65 13.52
C TYR A 514 -35.81 19.94 14.77
N ARG A 515 -35.11 20.69 15.63
CA ARG A 515 -34.62 20.21 16.93
C ARG A 515 -35.18 21.06 18.05
N SER A 516 -35.39 20.48 19.23
CA SER A 516 -35.88 21.27 20.35
C SER A 516 -34.79 22.21 20.86
N ASN A 517 -35.15 23.45 21.19
CA ASN A 517 -34.22 24.43 21.77
C ASN A 517 -34.73 25.05 23.09
N ALA A 518 -35.82 24.52 23.63
CA ALA A 518 -36.44 24.98 24.87
C ALA A 518 -36.98 23.78 25.66
N ASP A 519 -37.19 23.98 26.96
CA ASP A 519 -37.86 23.00 27.80
C ASP A 519 -39.32 22.81 27.35
N PRO A 520 -39.87 21.57 27.39
CA PRO A 520 -41.27 21.34 27.09
C PRO A 520 -42.21 22.05 28.08
N VAL A 521 -43.26 22.69 27.56
CA VAL A 521 -44.33 23.33 28.34
C VAL A 521 -45.57 22.44 28.32
N ALA A 522 -46.23 22.27 29.47
CA ALA A 522 -47.45 21.47 29.55
C ALA A 522 -48.61 22.12 28.78
N ILE A 523 -49.41 21.30 28.10
CA ILE A 523 -50.63 21.73 27.41
C ILE A 523 -51.82 21.48 28.35
N ASP A 524 -52.57 22.54 28.62
CA ASP A 524 -53.76 22.50 29.48
C ASP A 524 -55.03 22.17 28.68
N ALA A 525 -55.13 22.66 27.44
CA ALA A 525 -56.28 22.41 26.57
C ALA A 525 -55.92 22.59 25.09
N ILE A 526 -56.73 21.98 24.22
CA ILE A 526 -56.71 22.17 22.76
C ILE A 526 -58.16 22.35 22.31
N SER A 527 -58.47 23.42 21.59
CA SER A 527 -59.84 23.70 21.13
C SER A 527 -60.23 22.88 19.88
N GLU A 528 -61.50 22.50 19.79
CA GLU A 528 -62.12 21.90 18.60
C GLU A 528 -62.46 22.99 17.56
N ALA A 529 -61.44 23.65 17.01
CA ALA A 529 -61.57 24.77 16.08
C ALA A 529 -60.62 24.64 14.87
N SER A 530 -60.79 25.51 13.88
CA SER A 530 -59.91 25.61 12.71
C SER A 530 -59.56 27.08 12.47
N PRO A 531 -58.36 27.56 12.85
CA PRO A 531 -57.26 26.81 13.48
C PRO A 531 -57.56 26.39 14.92
N ALA A 532 -56.95 25.28 15.35
CA ALA A 532 -56.98 24.86 16.75
C ALA A 532 -56.20 25.84 17.64
N VAL A 533 -56.72 26.11 18.84
CA VAL A 533 -56.08 26.95 19.86
C VAL A 533 -55.54 26.04 20.95
N VAL A 534 -54.23 26.09 21.16
CA VAL A 534 -53.54 25.41 22.24
C VAL A 534 -53.45 26.34 23.44
N THR A 535 -53.88 25.88 24.61
CA THR A 535 -53.67 26.55 25.90
C THR A 535 -52.49 25.91 26.60
N ALA A 536 -51.46 26.71 26.89
CA ALA A 536 -50.26 26.31 27.61
C ALA A 536 -49.74 27.50 28.41
N ALA A 537 -50.04 27.57 29.70
CA ALA A 537 -49.76 28.76 30.50
C ALA A 537 -48.26 29.16 30.49
N GLY A 538 -47.97 30.43 30.21
CA GLY A 538 -46.60 30.95 30.21
C GLY A 538 -45.66 30.32 29.18
N HIS A 539 -46.18 29.91 28.01
CA HIS A 539 -45.41 29.17 27.00
C HIS A 539 -44.22 29.93 26.39
N GLY A 540 -44.20 31.27 26.47
CA GLY A 540 -43.09 32.10 25.99
C GLY A 540 -42.85 32.07 24.48
N LEU A 541 -43.84 31.57 23.73
CA LEU A 541 -43.83 31.45 22.26
C LEU A 541 -44.34 32.74 21.61
N THR A 542 -43.87 33.02 20.41
CA THR A 542 -44.28 34.17 19.59
C THR A 542 -44.73 33.73 18.20
N ASP A 543 -45.54 34.55 17.54
CA ASP A 543 -45.97 34.29 16.16
C ASP A 543 -44.78 34.02 15.23
N GLY A 544 -44.89 32.93 14.48
CA GLY A 544 -43.84 32.46 13.57
C GLY A 544 -42.94 31.38 14.15
N ASP A 545 -42.92 31.16 15.47
CA ASP A 545 -42.20 30.05 16.09
C ASP A 545 -42.67 28.72 15.51
N VAL A 546 -41.74 27.76 15.36
CA VAL A 546 -42.09 26.37 15.05
C VAL A 546 -42.12 25.60 16.36
N VAL A 547 -43.15 24.78 16.55
CA VAL A 547 -43.33 23.94 17.73
C VAL A 547 -43.59 22.51 17.32
N TRP A 548 -43.21 21.59 18.20
CA TRP A 548 -43.69 20.22 18.19
C TRP A 548 -44.72 20.06 19.31
N ILE A 549 -45.87 19.49 18.99
CA ILE A 549 -46.92 19.20 19.96
C ILE A 549 -46.99 17.69 20.17
N TYR A 550 -46.95 17.30 21.43
CA TYR A 550 -47.16 15.93 21.88
C TYR A 550 -48.44 15.90 22.73
N ASP A 551 -49.34 14.96 22.47
CA ASP A 551 -50.67 14.92 23.08
C ASP A 551 -50.79 13.95 24.28
N GLY A 552 -49.75 13.16 24.61
CA GLY A 552 -49.79 12.28 25.79
C GLY A 552 -50.69 11.03 25.66
N SER A 553 -51.92 11.21 25.17
CA SER A 553 -52.94 10.17 24.95
C SER A 553 -52.84 9.50 23.59
N GLY A 554 -52.22 10.16 22.61
CA GLY A 554 -52.07 9.65 21.25
C GLY A 554 -53.33 9.77 20.39
N GLU A 555 -54.41 10.35 20.92
CA GLU A 555 -55.69 10.49 20.24
C GLU A 555 -55.68 11.66 19.24
N HIS A 556 -54.78 12.64 19.44
CA HIS A 556 -54.60 13.81 18.58
C HIS A 556 -53.45 13.62 17.58
N TYR A 557 -53.48 12.54 16.80
CA TYR A 557 -52.41 12.19 15.85
C TYR A 557 -52.11 13.30 14.82
N GLN A 558 -53.10 14.14 14.48
CA GLN A 558 -52.91 15.27 13.56
C GLN A 558 -51.99 16.36 14.12
N MET A 559 -51.78 16.40 15.44
CA MET A 559 -50.89 17.36 16.11
C MET A 559 -49.50 16.80 16.42
N GLN A 560 -49.24 15.52 16.14
CA GLN A 560 -47.90 14.91 16.27
C GLN A 560 -47.03 15.27 15.05
N THR A 561 -46.93 16.57 14.78
CA THR A 561 -46.17 17.13 13.66
C THR A 561 -45.63 18.51 14.05
N HIS A 562 -44.81 19.08 13.18
CA HIS A 562 -44.33 20.45 13.33
C HIS A 562 -45.44 21.44 12.95
N ALA A 563 -45.71 22.39 13.83
CA ALA A 563 -46.69 23.45 13.64
C ALA A 563 -46.04 24.82 13.79
N ARG A 564 -46.54 25.81 13.07
CA ARG A 564 -46.20 27.22 13.23
C ARG A 564 -47.21 27.89 14.17
N VAL A 565 -46.68 28.63 15.14
CA VAL A 565 -47.43 29.42 16.10
C VAL A 565 -48.01 30.65 15.41
N ALA A 566 -49.29 30.94 15.66
CA ALA A 566 -49.98 32.13 15.23
C ALA A 566 -50.88 32.69 16.34
N ASN A 567 -51.22 33.98 16.28
CA ASN A 567 -52.08 34.67 17.24
C ASN A 567 -51.73 34.37 18.72
N ALA A 568 -50.43 34.32 19.03
CA ALA A 568 -49.92 33.99 20.35
C ALA A 568 -50.27 35.07 21.38
N SER A 569 -50.78 34.61 22.53
CA SER A 569 -50.96 35.38 23.76
C SER A 569 -49.96 34.89 24.82
N ALA A 570 -50.17 35.24 26.09
CA ALA A 570 -49.32 34.74 27.17
C ALA A 570 -49.53 33.24 27.45
N ASP A 571 -50.76 32.75 27.24
CA ASP A 571 -51.20 31.42 27.68
C ASP A 571 -51.85 30.60 26.57
N THR A 572 -52.00 31.17 25.38
CA THR A 572 -52.67 30.51 24.25
C THR A 572 -52.02 30.83 22.92
N PHE A 573 -52.07 29.92 21.96
CA PHE A 573 -51.69 30.21 20.58
C PHE A 573 -52.49 29.34 19.61
N GLU A 574 -52.66 29.82 18.38
CA GLU A 574 -53.18 29.03 17.27
C GLU A 574 -52.07 28.23 16.60
N VAL A 575 -52.41 27.05 16.09
CA VAL A 575 -51.47 26.20 15.35
C VAL A 575 -51.82 26.15 13.87
N MET A 576 -50.79 26.39 13.06
CA MET A 576 -50.84 26.34 11.61
C MET A 576 -49.86 25.27 11.13
N SER A 577 -50.12 24.58 10.02
CA SER A 577 -49.09 23.77 9.37
C SER A 577 -47.94 24.67 8.88
N LEU A 578 -46.79 24.05 8.55
CA LEU A 578 -45.61 24.79 8.09
C LEU A 578 -45.85 25.60 6.79
N ASP A 579 -46.83 25.20 5.98
CA ASP A 579 -47.26 25.91 4.77
C ASP A 579 -48.32 27.01 5.02
N GLY A 580 -48.73 27.22 6.28
CA GLY A 580 -49.68 28.25 6.68
C GLY A 580 -51.15 27.84 6.59
N THR A 581 -51.46 26.55 6.43
CA THR A 581 -52.84 26.05 6.51
C THR A 581 -53.26 25.90 7.98
N PRO A 582 -54.46 26.34 8.40
CA PRO A 582 -54.99 26.05 9.72
C PRO A 582 -55.06 24.53 9.99
N PHE A 583 -54.63 24.08 11.18
CA PHE A 583 -54.98 22.73 11.61
C PHE A 583 -56.48 22.70 11.95
N ASP A 584 -57.24 21.94 11.16
CA ASP A 584 -58.69 21.81 11.33
C ASP A 584 -59.04 20.72 12.35
N TYR A 585 -59.57 21.15 13.49
CA TYR A 585 -59.98 20.29 14.60
C TYR A 585 -61.50 20.21 14.78
N THR A 586 -62.27 20.45 13.71
CA THR A 586 -63.74 20.49 13.76
C THR A 586 -64.44 19.14 13.52
N ALA A 587 -63.70 18.09 13.13
CA ALA A 587 -64.18 16.71 13.02
C ALA A 587 -64.31 16.03 14.41
N PRO A 588 -65.05 14.91 14.60
CA PRO A 588 -65.22 14.29 15.91
C PRO A 588 -63.93 13.62 16.38
N VAL A 589 -63.02 14.41 16.95
CA VAL A 589 -61.88 13.95 17.73
C VAL A 589 -62.33 13.83 19.19
N ALA A 590 -61.76 12.91 19.96
CA ALA A 590 -62.02 12.86 21.38
C ALA A 590 -61.55 14.19 22.03
N PRO A 591 -62.27 14.72 23.04
CA PRO A 591 -61.82 15.91 23.75
C PRO A 591 -60.40 15.72 24.28
N TYR A 592 -59.57 16.76 24.19
CA TYR A 592 -58.23 16.74 24.75
C TYR A 592 -58.23 16.21 26.19
N SER A 593 -57.40 15.20 26.43
CA SER A 593 -57.13 14.68 27.78
C SER A 593 -55.77 15.17 28.25
N SER A 594 -55.69 15.65 29.49
CA SER A 594 -54.48 16.26 30.05
C SER A 594 -53.26 15.34 29.93
N GLY A 595 -52.10 15.88 29.56
CA GLY A 595 -50.83 15.14 29.50
C GLY A 595 -49.91 15.52 28.33
N GLY A 596 -50.41 16.35 27.41
CA GLY A 596 -49.64 16.88 26.30
C GLY A 596 -48.59 17.91 26.69
N LYS A 597 -47.61 18.10 25.80
CA LYS A 597 -46.52 19.06 25.91
C LYS A 597 -46.29 19.75 24.57
N VAL A 598 -45.91 21.03 24.61
CA VAL A 598 -45.41 21.78 23.46
C VAL A 598 -43.94 22.12 23.66
N THR A 599 -43.14 22.02 22.59
CA THR A 599 -41.71 22.33 22.64
C THR A 599 -41.33 23.18 21.43
N ARG A 600 -40.69 24.34 21.67
CA ARG A 600 -40.15 25.18 20.60
C ARG A 600 -39.07 24.41 19.83
N GLN A 601 -39.14 24.51 18.52
CA GLN A 601 -38.23 23.88 17.58
C GLN A 601 -37.41 24.93 16.84
N GLU A 602 -36.13 24.65 16.67
CA GLU A 602 -35.21 25.38 15.80
C GLU A 602 -35.06 24.64 14.47
N GLU A 603 -35.15 25.36 13.37
CA GLU A 603 -34.86 24.81 12.05
C GLU A 603 -33.35 24.66 11.84
N VAL A 604 -32.90 23.45 11.50
CA VAL A 604 -31.49 23.13 11.24
C VAL A 604 -31.33 22.46 9.88
N ASP A 605 -30.19 22.71 9.25
CA ASP A 605 -29.82 21.99 8.04
C ASP A 605 -29.40 20.56 8.40
N CYS A 606 -29.99 19.58 7.70
CA CYS A 606 -29.80 18.17 7.99
C CYS A 606 -29.45 17.37 6.75
N ILE A 607 -28.40 16.56 6.85
CA ILE A 607 -28.11 15.48 5.93
C ILE A 607 -28.93 14.27 6.38
N ASN A 608 -30.06 14.04 5.71
CA ASN A 608 -30.96 12.94 6.04
C ASN A 608 -30.81 11.81 5.01
N ALA A 609 -29.97 10.82 5.31
CA ALA A 609 -29.82 9.64 4.44
C ALA A 609 -31.16 8.90 4.25
N GLY A 610 -32.04 8.98 5.26
CA GLY A 610 -33.46 8.57 5.29
C GLY A 610 -34.30 9.06 4.12
N ALA A 611 -34.11 10.31 3.73
CA ALA A 611 -34.96 10.99 2.76
C ALA A 611 -34.60 10.68 1.30
N HIS A 612 -33.51 9.94 1.07
CA HIS A 612 -32.97 9.67 -0.26
C HIS A 612 -32.94 8.17 -0.56
N PRO A 613 -34.03 7.56 -1.07
CA PRO A 613 -34.09 6.11 -1.34
C PRO A 613 -33.02 5.61 -2.34
N ALA A 614 -32.37 6.52 -3.07
CA ALA A 614 -31.26 6.21 -3.96
C ALA A 614 -29.98 5.74 -3.22
N THR A 615 -29.81 6.08 -1.93
CA THR A 615 -28.66 5.66 -1.09
C THR A 615 -28.64 4.15 -0.81
N GLY A 616 -29.73 3.44 -1.11
CA GLY A 616 -29.84 1.98 -1.03
C GLY A 616 -30.09 1.45 0.38
N HIS A 617 -30.76 0.30 0.48
CA HIS A 617 -30.99 -0.44 1.73
C HIS A 617 -29.83 -1.41 2.06
N LEU A 618 -28.64 -1.22 1.47
CA LEU A 618 -27.51 -2.13 1.63
C LEU A 618 -26.79 -1.87 2.96
N GLY A 619 -26.04 -2.86 3.45
CA GLY A 619 -25.32 -2.79 4.73
C GLY A 619 -24.26 -1.67 4.84
N LYS A 620 -23.98 -0.98 3.73
CA LYS A 620 -23.12 0.21 3.62
C LYS A 620 -23.81 1.25 2.74
N MET A 621 -23.95 2.47 3.24
CA MET A 621 -24.37 3.68 2.53
C MET A 621 -23.15 4.50 2.16
N HIS A 622 -23.16 5.09 0.97
CA HIS A 622 -22.10 5.99 0.51
C HIS A 622 -22.71 7.16 -0.26
N PHE A 623 -22.53 8.38 0.26
CA PHE A 623 -23.10 9.57 -0.35
C PHE A 623 -22.22 10.80 -0.10
N LEU A 624 -22.49 11.85 -0.88
CA LEU A 624 -21.78 13.12 -0.84
C LEU A 624 -22.77 14.26 -0.58
N THR A 625 -22.41 15.19 0.30
CA THR A 625 -23.17 16.43 0.50
C THR A 625 -22.25 17.64 0.40
N LYS A 626 -22.64 18.59 -0.45
CA LYS A 626 -22.02 19.92 -0.50
C LYS A 626 -22.49 20.73 0.70
N LEU A 627 -21.55 21.03 1.59
CA LEU A 627 -21.79 21.81 2.80
C LEU A 627 -21.89 23.31 2.48
N ALA A 628 -21.10 23.78 1.50
CA ALA A 628 -21.10 25.14 0.97
C ALA A 628 -20.47 25.22 -0.43
N GLU A 629 -20.92 26.20 -1.24
CA GLU A 629 -20.31 26.54 -2.54
C GLU A 629 -20.32 28.06 -2.75
N GLY A 630 -19.29 28.56 -3.44
CA GLY A 630 -19.20 29.96 -3.85
C GLY A 630 -18.97 30.93 -2.67
N LEU A 631 -18.21 30.52 -1.64
CA LEU A 631 -17.91 31.39 -0.50
C LEU A 631 -16.89 32.46 -0.92
N THR A 632 -17.37 33.50 -1.57
CA THR A 632 -16.51 34.62 -1.99
C THR A 632 -16.08 35.45 -0.78
N GLY A 633 -14.79 35.41 -0.44
CA GLY A 633 -14.14 36.44 0.38
C GLY A 633 -13.99 36.19 1.88
N SER A 634 -14.17 34.97 2.39
CA SER A 634 -13.89 34.67 3.81
C SER A 634 -12.60 33.85 4.00
N SER A 635 -11.72 34.32 4.88
CA SER A 635 -10.51 33.62 5.34
C SER A 635 -10.80 32.57 6.44
N SER A 636 -12.04 32.50 6.91
CA SER A 636 -12.49 31.45 7.83
C SER A 636 -13.96 31.17 7.60
N TYR A 637 -14.35 29.91 7.57
CA TYR A 637 -15.73 29.49 7.37
C TYR A 637 -16.07 28.35 8.33
N THR A 638 -17.13 28.54 9.13
CA THR A 638 -17.66 27.50 10.01
C THR A 638 -19.03 27.08 9.50
N ARG A 639 -19.24 25.78 9.35
CA ARG A 639 -20.52 25.20 8.95
C ARG A 639 -21.03 24.25 10.00
N GLU A 640 -22.20 24.56 10.52
CA GLU A 640 -22.96 23.67 11.39
C GLU A 640 -24.03 22.95 10.60
N PHE A 641 -24.17 21.65 10.83
CA PHE A 641 -25.23 20.83 10.26
C PHE A 641 -25.51 19.61 11.12
N THR A 642 -26.63 18.95 10.87
CA THR A 642 -26.96 17.66 11.51
C THR A 642 -26.87 16.52 10.51
N TYR A 643 -26.46 15.34 10.96
CA TYR A 643 -26.47 14.12 10.17
C TYR A 643 -27.40 13.09 10.79
N ARG A 644 -28.26 12.51 9.95
CA ARG A 644 -29.19 11.44 10.31
C ARG A 644 -28.93 10.20 9.46
N ALA A 645 -28.41 9.18 10.12
CA ALA A 645 -28.26 7.84 9.55
C ALA A 645 -29.64 7.21 9.28
N TYR A 646 -29.81 6.55 8.14
CA TYR A 646 -31.07 5.91 7.73
C TYR A 646 -31.48 4.78 8.70
N HIS A 647 -32.69 4.79 9.28
CA HIS A 647 -33.39 3.55 9.70
C HIS A 647 -34.91 3.75 9.82
N GLN A 648 -35.68 2.84 9.23
CA GLN A 648 -37.14 2.72 9.43
C GLN A 648 -37.54 1.82 10.63
N ASP A 649 -36.58 1.29 11.40
CA ASP A 649 -36.86 0.34 12.50
C ASP A 649 -36.17 0.76 13.80
N ASN A 650 -36.79 0.36 14.91
CA ASN A 650 -36.48 0.69 16.30
C ASN A 650 -34.97 0.76 16.66
N ILE A 651 -34.53 1.98 16.97
CA ILE A 651 -33.67 2.43 18.09
C ILE A 651 -32.22 1.90 18.19
N ASP A 652 -31.88 0.72 17.69
CA ASP A 652 -30.57 0.16 17.95
C ASP A 652 -29.51 0.55 16.90
N GLN A 653 -28.80 1.64 17.18
CA GLN A 653 -27.61 2.08 16.43
C GLN A 653 -26.35 1.30 16.84
N GLN A 654 -26.44 0.28 17.72
CA GLN A 654 -25.28 -0.54 18.10
C GLN A 654 -24.63 -1.18 16.86
N GLY A 655 -23.30 -1.11 16.82
CA GLY A 655 -22.49 -1.64 15.73
C GLY A 655 -22.45 -0.79 14.47
N ARG A 656 -23.14 0.36 14.41
CA ARG A 656 -22.94 1.31 13.30
C ARG A 656 -21.63 2.06 13.43
N ASN A 657 -21.05 2.32 12.27
CA ASN A 657 -19.81 3.05 12.09
C ASN A 657 -19.98 3.92 10.86
N ALA A 658 -19.43 5.12 10.90
CA ALA A 658 -19.33 5.95 9.73
C ALA A 658 -17.92 6.52 9.58
N ILE A 659 -17.50 6.72 8.34
CA ILE A 659 -16.34 7.54 7.99
C ILE A 659 -16.87 8.82 7.37
N PHE A 660 -16.50 9.94 7.97
CA PHE A 660 -16.75 11.27 7.43
C PHE A 660 -15.45 11.78 6.84
N THR A 661 -15.46 12.07 5.55
CA THR A 661 -14.36 12.75 4.87
C THR A 661 -14.79 14.17 4.55
N PHE A 662 -14.24 15.14 5.29
CA PHE A 662 -14.46 16.56 5.03
C PHE A 662 -13.43 17.05 4.04
N ARG A 663 -13.86 17.83 3.05
CA ARG A 663 -12.98 18.45 2.07
C ARG A 663 -13.32 19.91 1.88
N ALA A 664 -12.28 20.73 1.92
CA ALA A 664 -12.36 22.13 1.54
C ALA A 664 -11.44 22.37 0.36
N GLY A 665 -11.91 23.10 -0.65
CA GLY A 665 -11.09 23.48 -1.79
C GLY A 665 -11.18 24.95 -2.11
N SER A 666 -10.11 25.46 -2.72
CA SER A 666 -10.03 26.76 -3.38
C SER A 666 -9.53 26.57 -4.81
N GLY A 667 -9.36 27.67 -5.55
CA GLY A 667 -8.73 27.65 -6.87
C GLY A 667 -7.28 27.17 -6.89
N ALA A 668 -6.61 27.05 -5.73
CA ALA A 668 -5.20 26.69 -5.62
C ALA A 668 -4.89 25.54 -4.65
N ASN A 669 -5.68 25.38 -3.58
CA ASN A 669 -5.41 24.46 -2.47
C ASN A 669 -6.60 23.54 -2.18
N LEU A 670 -6.30 22.44 -1.47
CA LEU A 670 -7.26 21.42 -1.03
C LEU A 670 -6.84 20.96 0.36
N SER A 671 -7.77 20.94 1.30
CA SER A 671 -7.61 20.32 2.62
C SER A 671 -8.61 19.17 2.75
N GLU A 672 -8.18 18.06 3.34
CA GLU A 672 -9.00 16.87 3.58
C GLU A 672 -8.74 16.34 4.99
N ARG A 673 -9.80 16.10 5.77
CA ARG A 673 -9.72 15.42 7.06
C ARG A 673 -10.74 14.29 7.16
N ARG A 674 -10.34 13.20 7.81
CA ARG A 674 -11.15 11.97 7.89
C ARG A 674 -11.39 11.58 9.34
N PHE A 675 -12.64 11.31 9.66
CA PHE A 675 -13.05 10.94 11.01
C PHE A 675 -13.84 9.65 10.99
N HIS A 676 -13.44 8.72 11.84
CA HIS A 676 -14.26 7.58 12.22
C HIS A 676 -15.23 8.03 13.30
N VAL A 677 -16.51 7.73 13.08
CA VAL A 677 -17.58 7.96 14.02
C VAL A 677 -18.19 6.61 14.36
N GLY A 678 -17.81 6.05 15.50
CA GLY A 678 -18.53 4.93 16.09
C GLY A 678 -19.84 5.41 16.70
N TYR A 679 -20.89 4.58 16.68
CA TYR A 679 -22.21 4.88 17.30
C TYR A 679 -22.39 4.22 18.69
N ASP A 680 -21.30 3.79 19.32
CA ASP A 680 -21.34 2.98 20.55
C ASP A 680 -22.13 3.63 21.70
N GLN A 681 -23.06 2.88 22.29
CA GLN A 681 -24.01 3.32 23.32
C GLN A 681 -23.40 3.42 24.73
N VAL A 682 -22.20 2.87 24.95
CA VAL A 682 -21.67 2.72 26.32
C VAL A 682 -21.27 4.05 26.97
N ASN A 683 -21.08 5.14 26.20
CA ASN A 683 -20.72 6.45 26.74
C ASN A 683 -21.67 7.58 26.25
N PRO A 684 -22.58 8.09 27.10
CA PRO A 684 -23.73 8.91 26.69
C PRO A 684 -23.44 10.43 26.70
N SER A 685 -22.27 10.90 26.26
CA SER A 685 -22.01 12.36 26.25
C SER A 685 -21.24 12.90 25.06
N SER A 686 -20.66 12.07 24.19
CA SER A 686 -20.03 12.53 22.95
C SER A 686 -19.98 11.44 21.88
N ALA A 687 -19.96 11.84 20.60
CA ALA A 687 -19.47 10.96 19.55
C ALA A 687 -17.96 10.84 19.73
N ILE A 688 -17.45 9.62 19.74
CA ILE A 688 -16.01 9.42 19.61
C ILE A 688 -15.70 9.68 18.13
N LEU A 689 -15.30 10.91 17.84
CA LEU A 689 -14.59 11.25 16.62
C LEU A 689 -13.16 10.77 16.79
N THR A 690 -12.80 9.72 16.07
CA THR A 690 -11.39 9.30 15.97
C THR A 690 -10.88 9.76 14.62
N GLU A 691 -9.98 10.73 14.61
CA GLU A 691 -9.31 11.11 13.37
C GLU A 691 -8.55 9.90 12.81
N ILE A 692 -8.86 9.52 11.57
CA ILE A 692 -8.28 8.35 10.92
C ILE A 692 -7.01 8.82 10.20
N GLY A 693 -6.03 9.21 11.01
CA GLY A 693 -4.73 9.70 10.57
C GLY A 693 -4.74 11.12 9.98
N ASP A 694 -3.63 11.83 10.18
CA ASP A 694 -3.37 13.11 9.55
C ASP A 694 -3.20 12.89 8.04
N PHE A 695 -4.30 12.99 7.28
CA PHE A 695 -4.28 13.13 5.82
C PHE A 695 -3.89 14.57 5.44
N ASP A 696 -2.88 15.11 6.10
CA ASP A 696 -2.46 16.50 5.95
C ASP A 696 -1.83 16.69 4.57
N SER A 697 -2.64 17.05 3.58
CA SER A 697 -2.18 17.85 2.46
C SER A 697 -2.10 19.31 2.89
N ASP A 698 -1.35 19.54 3.97
CA ASP A 698 -1.21 20.81 4.67
C ASP A 698 -0.37 21.77 3.83
N ASN A 699 -0.94 22.23 2.72
CA ASN A 699 -0.50 23.44 2.08
C ASN A 699 -1.14 24.56 2.89
N GLY A 700 -0.43 25.05 3.92
CA GLY A 700 -0.92 25.92 5.01
C GLY A 700 -1.61 27.26 4.65
N ALA A 701 -2.09 27.42 3.42
CA ALA A 701 -3.04 28.44 3.00
C ALA A 701 -4.51 27.99 3.09
N LEU A 702 -4.83 26.70 3.27
CA LEU A 702 -6.19 26.18 3.45
C LEU A 702 -6.15 24.95 4.36
N ASP A 703 -6.83 25.01 5.51
CA ASP A 703 -6.85 23.92 6.50
C ASP A 703 -8.25 23.77 7.13
N ILE A 704 -8.65 22.53 7.40
CA ILE A 704 -9.83 22.18 8.20
C ILE A 704 -9.33 22.09 9.64
N THR A 705 -9.40 23.19 10.38
CA THR A 705 -8.74 23.30 11.69
C THR A 705 -9.50 22.68 12.84
N ASP A 706 -10.81 22.54 12.71
CA ASP A 706 -11.64 21.97 13.77
C ASP A 706 -12.83 21.22 13.20
N VAL A 707 -13.07 20.03 13.73
CA VAL A 707 -14.26 19.22 13.47
C VAL A 707 -14.74 18.68 14.81
N SER A 708 -15.90 19.17 15.24
CA SER A 708 -16.57 18.68 16.43
C SER A 708 -17.87 17.98 16.06
N ALA A 709 -18.24 16.97 16.85
CA ALA A 709 -19.47 16.23 16.70
C ALA A 709 -20.13 16.00 18.06
N THR A 710 -21.38 16.43 18.18
CA THR A 710 -22.21 16.22 19.37
C THR A 710 -23.35 15.28 19.00
N ARG A 711 -23.51 14.20 19.75
CA ARG A 711 -24.64 13.27 19.56
C ARG A 711 -25.90 13.86 20.18
N HIS A 712 -27.03 13.67 19.51
CA HIS A 712 -28.34 13.84 20.12
C HIS A 712 -28.87 12.49 20.59
N LEU A 713 -28.92 12.29 21.91
CA LEU A 713 -29.09 10.99 22.55
C LEU A 713 -30.55 10.68 22.88
N GLN A 714 -30.84 9.41 23.17
CA GLN A 714 -32.18 8.96 23.54
C GLN A 714 -32.71 9.71 24.78
N SER A 715 -31.85 10.02 25.75
CA SER A 715 -32.23 10.78 26.95
C SER A 715 -32.65 12.20 26.63
N GLU A 716 -32.01 12.83 25.65
CA GLU A 716 -32.32 14.20 25.20
C GLU A 716 -33.62 14.17 24.40
N VAL A 717 -33.74 13.25 23.43
CA VAL A 717 -35.00 12.98 22.71
C VAL A 717 -36.15 12.71 23.69
N THR A 718 -35.91 11.97 24.77
CA THR A 718 -36.89 11.70 25.84
C THR A 718 -37.22 12.96 26.64
N ALA A 719 -36.22 13.79 26.96
CA ALA A 719 -36.41 15.06 27.66
C ALA A 719 -37.25 16.05 26.83
N GLU A 720 -37.19 15.97 25.49
CA GLU A 720 -38.07 16.69 24.56
C GLU A 720 -39.53 16.19 24.57
N GLY A 721 -39.87 15.20 25.39
CA GLY A 721 -41.25 14.74 25.60
C GLY A 721 -41.72 13.60 24.68
N THR A 722 -40.80 12.89 24.02
CA THR A 722 -41.13 11.88 22.98
C THR A 722 -41.27 10.44 23.47
N SER A 723 -41.37 10.22 24.77
CA SER A 723 -41.12 8.94 25.45
C SER A 723 -42.05 7.74 25.11
N PHE A 724 -42.94 7.83 24.12
CA PHE A 724 -44.04 6.87 23.94
C PHE A 724 -44.24 6.27 22.53
N TRP A 725 -43.40 6.56 21.52
CA TRP A 725 -43.59 5.99 20.18
C TRP A 725 -42.39 5.16 19.68
N PRO A 726 -42.45 3.81 19.78
CA PRO A 726 -41.47 2.89 19.19
C PRO A 726 -41.21 3.14 17.70
N GLY A 727 -42.18 3.66 16.96
CA GLY A 727 -42.04 3.93 15.52
C GLY A 727 -41.20 5.17 15.15
N ASP A 728 -41.07 6.14 16.06
CA ASP A 728 -40.54 7.48 15.74
C ASP A 728 -39.24 7.85 16.45
N PHE A 729 -38.76 7.03 17.38
CA PHE A 729 -37.47 7.26 18.04
C PHE A 729 -36.32 7.34 17.02
N GLY A 730 -36.35 6.53 15.95
CA GLY A 730 -35.38 6.58 14.85
C GLY A 730 -35.34 7.93 14.13
N ALA A 731 -36.45 8.69 14.17
CA ALA A 731 -36.60 9.94 13.45
C ALA A 731 -35.92 11.15 14.12
N ARG A 732 -35.36 10.99 15.31
CA ARG A 732 -34.77 12.10 16.08
C ARG A 732 -33.31 11.93 16.45
N TYR A 733 -32.72 10.75 16.28
CA TYR A 733 -31.27 10.61 16.47
C TYR A 733 -30.52 11.33 15.36
N PHE A 734 -29.68 12.28 15.74
CA PHE A 734 -28.75 12.94 14.83
C PHE A 734 -27.38 13.14 15.49
N ILE A 735 -26.39 13.39 14.63
CA ILE A 735 -25.09 13.90 15.04
C ILE A 735 -25.00 15.33 14.54
N ALA A 736 -24.88 16.29 15.46
CA ALA A 736 -24.60 17.68 15.10
C ALA A 736 -23.09 17.82 14.86
N PHE A 737 -22.72 18.28 13.66
CA PHE A 737 -21.35 18.57 13.29
C PHE A 737 -21.14 20.09 13.27
N SER A 738 -19.96 20.53 13.70
CA SER A 738 -19.43 21.86 13.42
C SER A 738 -18.05 21.70 12.81
N VAL A 739 -17.90 22.21 11.58
CA VAL A 739 -16.67 22.10 10.79
C VAL A 739 -16.15 23.50 10.53
N THR A 740 -14.92 23.76 10.95
CA THR A 740 -14.23 25.04 10.72
C THR A 740 -13.11 24.85 9.71
N VAL A 741 -13.16 25.68 8.66
CA VAL A 741 -12.12 25.81 7.65
C VAL A 741 -11.46 27.17 7.84
N THR A 742 -10.14 27.19 7.99
CA THR A 742 -9.33 28.42 8.00
C THR A 742 -8.47 28.48 6.75
N ALA A 743 -8.44 29.63 6.10
CA ALA A 743 -7.73 29.81 4.84
C ALA A 743 -7.13 31.22 4.73
N ALA A 744 -5.93 31.33 4.15
CA ALA A 744 -5.37 32.61 3.74
C ALA A 744 -6.03 33.15 2.45
N GLU A 745 -6.82 32.31 1.78
CA GLU A 745 -7.52 32.61 0.53
C GLU A 745 -9.02 32.31 0.64
N ALA A 746 -9.80 32.60 -0.41
CA ALA A 746 -11.22 32.28 -0.44
C ALA A 746 -11.43 30.76 -0.54
N VAL A 747 -12.25 30.22 0.36
CA VAL A 747 -12.75 28.84 0.28
C VAL A 747 -13.80 28.79 -0.84
N ASP A 748 -13.59 28.03 -1.90
CA ASP A 748 -14.57 27.95 -2.99
C ASP A 748 -15.72 27.00 -2.65
N TRP A 749 -15.42 25.91 -1.94
CA TRP A 749 -16.39 24.90 -1.56
C TRP A 749 -15.96 24.13 -0.31
N LEU A 750 -16.96 23.60 0.39
CA LEU A 750 -16.82 22.65 1.49
C LEU A 750 -17.79 21.51 1.24
N GLU A 751 -17.34 20.27 1.36
CA GLU A 751 -18.19 19.07 1.24
C GLU A 751 -17.86 18.06 2.33
N VAL A 752 -18.81 17.15 2.53
CA VAL A 752 -18.63 15.95 3.35
C VAL A 752 -19.06 14.73 2.55
N GLU A 753 -18.19 13.75 2.53
CA GLU A 753 -18.49 12.40 2.04
C GLU A 753 -18.68 11.49 3.24
N VAL A 754 -19.74 10.70 3.22
CA VAL A 754 -20.12 9.83 4.32
C VAL A 754 -20.19 8.40 3.82
N GLU A 755 -19.39 7.55 4.43
CA GLU A 755 -19.49 6.09 4.32
C GLU A 755 -20.04 5.56 5.65
N ASP A 756 -21.33 5.23 5.72
CA ASP A 756 -21.99 4.70 6.92
C ASP A 756 -22.27 3.22 6.70
N TRP A 757 -21.85 2.35 7.62
CA TRP A 757 -22.16 0.94 7.59
C TRP A 757 -22.56 0.42 8.96
N ARG A 758 -23.38 -0.62 8.96
CA ARG A 758 -23.60 -1.42 10.15
C ARG A 758 -22.60 -2.56 10.13
N ASN A 759 -21.84 -2.75 11.21
CA ASN A 759 -21.23 -4.04 11.46
C ASN A 759 -22.41 -5.01 11.56
N SER A 760 -22.71 -5.74 10.48
CA SER A 760 -23.44 -6.98 10.64
C SER A 760 -22.66 -7.73 11.71
N PRO A 761 -23.30 -8.26 12.78
CA PRO A 761 -22.65 -9.32 13.51
C PRO A 761 -22.26 -10.32 12.42
N LEU A 762 -20.96 -10.44 12.18
CA LEU A 762 -20.44 -11.46 11.30
C LEU A 762 -21.01 -12.74 11.92
N ARG A 763 -21.96 -13.35 11.21
CA ARG A 763 -22.24 -14.76 11.38
C ARG A 763 -20.89 -15.42 11.11
N ASP A 764 -20.18 -15.78 12.18
CA ASP A 764 -18.87 -16.46 12.15
C ASP A 764 -18.90 -17.74 11.28
N ASP A 765 -20.09 -18.20 10.90
CA ASP A 765 -20.38 -19.28 9.96
C ASP A 765 -19.98 -18.99 8.48
N VAL A 766 -19.65 -17.76 8.07
CA VAL A 766 -19.25 -17.46 6.67
C VAL A 766 -17.73 -17.31 6.46
N ILE A 767 -16.93 -17.18 7.54
CA ILE A 767 -15.45 -17.12 7.45
C ILE A 767 -14.81 -18.53 7.39
N ALA A 768 -15.59 -19.60 7.54
CA ALA A 768 -15.10 -20.98 7.41
C ALA A 768 -14.94 -21.48 5.95
N PHE A 769 -15.12 -20.63 4.95
CA PHE A 769 -14.84 -20.94 3.53
C PHE A 769 -13.95 -19.87 2.89
N ARG A 770 -12.74 -19.70 3.44
CA ARG A 770 -11.56 -19.22 2.70
C ARG A 770 -10.32 -19.95 3.17
#